data_AF-A0A8J5I4H6-F1
#
_entry.id   AF-A0A8J5I4H6-F1
#
_cell.length_a   1.000
_cell.length_b   1.000
_cell.length_c   1.000
_cell.angle_alpha   90.00
_cell.angle_beta   90.00
_cell.angle_gamma   90.00
#
_symmetry.space_group_name_H-M   'P 1'
#
loop_
_entity.id
_entity.type
_entity.pdbx_description
1 polymer ?
#
loop_
_entity_poly.entity_id
_entity_poly.type
_entity_poly.pdbx_seq_one_letter_code
_entity_poly.pdbx_strand_id
1 'polypeptide(L)'
;MQLLPNDRVVIFDRTDSGPSNLSLPGCRFLDGSNRKALRRDCTAHSVEYDVAADFFRPLTVLTNTWCSSGSLAPDGALLQTGGYNSGERAARSFHPCDDYTCDWEEHPKVLAVRRWYASNQGLPDGRSIIVGGRRQFNYEFFPKQSKSDSAAVYFRFLVETKDAVEDNLYPFNRVVRKYPPIPGGEPRNYPSSGSSVFLPLAPTPTEAEVLVCGGAPLGAYLYAKMRRKFRRALDTCGRIKITDEAAEWTMEAMPGPRVMGDMVLLPSGDVLLVNGAAAGTSGWELARSPVLTPAVYRPASPAGERFEEQRAASTARLYHSSAVLLRDGSVLVGGSNPHVNYSFYGVEFPTELSLDVFSPGYLSAGNAEFRPRITPPASSPVRLSYGERFTLEYEVATPIEEVKVTMMAPAFTTHSFSMNQRALFLETADKDGGNCGRQSPCRPHNAISNTLIASPALPLEDYTAGGSDLSHRRSFQCGRSWPNARPTRSAGESRRQPRHPRPTEQRPLCHPQDGETGFSVKLKTRVIKHNINPVWNEDLTLSVGDPSAPVRLEVYDKDTFSRDDPMGDAEFDIAPLVEVVRMNLQNVPNGHVIKTLVPCRNNCLAEESPIYSSDGKVYQDIVLRLRNVECGEIELQLEWVNIEGSKRT
;
A
#
# COMPACT_ATOMS: atom_id res chain seq x y z
N MET A 1 -3.04 5.56 -6.35
CA MET A 1 -3.42 5.95 -7.73
C MET A 1 -3.41 4.72 -8.60
N GLN A 2 -4.36 4.57 -9.54
CA GLN A 2 -4.45 3.41 -10.44
C GLN A 2 -5.04 3.84 -11.80
N LEU A 3 -4.35 3.52 -12.90
CA LEU A 3 -4.92 3.58 -14.26
C LEU A 3 -5.89 2.41 -14.48
N LEU A 4 -7.07 2.71 -15.01
CA LEU A 4 -8.10 1.73 -15.35
C LEU A 4 -8.11 1.39 -16.85
N PRO A 5 -8.77 0.28 -17.25
CA PRO A 5 -8.89 -0.10 -18.66
C PRO A 5 -9.75 0.81 -19.55
N ASN A 6 -10.31 1.90 -19.04
CA ASN A 6 -11.07 2.89 -19.80
C ASN A 6 -10.38 4.26 -19.85
N ASP A 7 -9.06 4.30 -19.63
CA ASP A 7 -8.20 5.49 -19.69
C ASP A 7 -8.50 6.56 -18.64
N ARG A 8 -9.10 6.10 -17.55
CA ARG A 8 -9.35 6.90 -16.37
C ARG A 8 -8.46 6.48 -15.22
N VAL A 9 -8.14 7.43 -14.38
CA VAL A 9 -7.30 7.21 -13.21
C VAL A 9 -8.13 7.37 -11.95
N VAL A 10 -8.15 6.34 -11.11
CA VAL A 10 -8.74 6.44 -9.78
C VAL A 10 -7.67 6.96 -8.81
N ILE A 11 -7.99 8.07 -8.16
CA ILE A 11 -7.16 8.75 -7.16
C ILE A 11 -8.01 8.85 -5.88
N PHE A 12 -7.40 8.58 -4.73
CA PHE A 12 -8.11 8.70 -3.46
C PHE A 12 -7.15 9.00 -2.32
N ASP A 13 -7.73 9.53 -1.26
CA ASP A 13 -7.08 9.85 -0.01
C ASP A 13 -7.93 9.38 1.17
N ARG A 14 -7.39 9.50 2.38
CA ARG A 14 -8.06 9.20 3.64
C ARG A 14 -9.28 10.09 3.85
N THR A 15 -10.24 9.54 4.56
CA THR A 15 -11.56 10.15 4.74
C THR A 15 -11.65 11.12 5.93
N ASP A 16 -10.57 11.31 6.66
CA ASP A 16 -10.51 12.06 7.91
C ASP A 16 -9.44 13.18 7.94
N SER A 17 -8.91 13.57 6.77
CA SER A 17 -7.97 14.70 6.61
C SER A 17 -8.60 16.08 6.71
N GLY A 18 -9.94 16.17 6.55
CA GLY A 18 -10.66 17.41 6.35
C GLY A 18 -11.31 17.51 4.96
N PRO A 19 -12.07 18.59 4.70
CA PRO A 19 -12.81 18.75 3.44
C PRO A 19 -11.88 18.93 2.23
N SER A 20 -12.22 18.29 1.11
CA SER A 20 -11.62 18.62 -0.20
C SER A 20 -12.40 19.74 -0.90
N ASN A 21 -11.80 20.34 -1.93
CA ASN A 21 -12.45 21.40 -2.73
C ASN A 21 -13.47 20.84 -3.76
N LEU A 22 -13.57 19.51 -3.90
CA LEU A 22 -14.50 18.87 -4.81
C LEU A 22 -15.73 18.38 -4.04
N SER A 23 -16.91 18.82 -4.47
CA SER A 23 -18.17 18.43 -3.85
C SER A 23 -18.57 17.00 -4.25
N LEU A 24 -19.07 16.22 -3.29
CA LEU A 24 -19.61 14.88 -3.49
C LEU A 24 -21.15 14.93 -3.51
N PRO A 25 -21.79 14.64 -4.66
CA PRO A 25 -23.24 14.55 -4.76
C PRO A 25 -23.75 13.44 -3.84
N GLY A 26 -24.64 13.79 -2.91
CA GLY A 26 -25.27 12.80 -2.02
C GLY A 26 -24.62 12.56 -0.67
N CYS A 27 -23.58 13.34 -0.30
CA CYS A 27 -22.91 13.41 1.01
C CYS A 27 -22.85 12.10 1.83
N ARG A 28 -21.66 11.62 2.18
CA ARG A 28 -21.57 10.46 3.06
C ARG A 28 -21.96 10.82 4.51
N PHE A 29 -22.61 9.87 5.17
CA PHE A 29 -22.88 9.91 6.61
C PHE A 29 -21.98 8.89 7.28
N LEU A 30 -21.10 9.37 8.15
CA LEU A 30 -20.18 8.51 8.87
C LEU A 30 -20.85 8.03 10.15
N ASP A 31 -20.75 6.74 10.43
CA ASP A 31 -21.24 6.17 11.69
C ASP A 31 -20.52 6.88 12.84
N GLY A 32 -21.26 7.26 13.89
CA GLY A 32 -20.88 8.27 14.88
C GLY A 32 -19.69 7.93 15.78
N SER A 33 -18.95 6.86 15.47
CA SER A 33 -17.78 6.38 16.22
C SER A 33 -16.50 7.19 15.98
N ASN A 34 -16.45 8.07 14.97
CA ASN A 34 -15.29 8.92 14.70
C ASN A 34 -15.63 10.40 14.91
N ARG A 35 -15.34 10.94 16.10
CA ARG A 35 -15.62 12.35 16.48
C ARG A 35 -14.92 13.40 15.59
N LYS A 36 -13.88 13.02 14.82
CA LYS A 36 -13.14 13.93 13.91
C LYS A 36 -13.72 14.03 12.52
N ALA A 37 -14.52 13.06 12.09
CA ALA A 37 -15.08 13.07 10.76
C ALA A 37 -16.41 13.84 10.76
N LEU A 38 -16.66 14.63 9.73
CA LEU A 38 -17.92 15.38 9.63
C LEU A 38 -19.08 14.37 9.72
N ARG A 39 -20.03 14.58 10.65
CA ARG A 39 -21.24 13.75 10.78
C ARG A 39 -21.98 13.61 9.44
N ARG A 40 -21.82 14.61 8.57
CA ARG A 40 -22.17 14.63 7.16
C ARG A 40 -21.00 15.23 6.40
N ASP A 41 -20.37 14.44 5.53
CA ASP A 41 -19.28 14.89 4.68
C ASP A 41 -19.73 14.95 3.23
N CYS A 42 -19.74 16.16 2.66
CA CYS A 42 -20.15 16.42 1.28
C CYS A 42 -18.95 16.68 0.37
N THR A 43 -17.75 16.28 0.79
CA THR A 43 -16.53 16.44 0.00
C THR A 43 -16.03 15.09 -0.52
N ALA A 44 -15.37 15.13 -1.68
CA ALA A 44 -14.85 13.93 -2.32
C ALA A 44 -13.48 13.55 -1.74
N HIS A 45 -13.35 12.28 -1.37
CA HIS A 45 -12.08 11.67 -0.90
C HIS A 45 -11.57 10.60 -1.88
N SER A 46 -12.33 10.37 -2.94
CA SER A 46 -11.96 9.59 -4.10
C SER A 46 -12.48 10.31 -5.33
N VAL A 47 -11.69 10.26 -6.40
CA VAL A 47 -12.03 10.84 -7.70
C VAL A 47 -11.65 9.89 -8.81
N GLU A 48 -12.42 9.93 -9.88
CA GLU A 48 -12.08 9.38 -11.18
C GLU A 48 -11.63 10.55 -12.06
N TYR A 49 -10.38 10.53 -12.50
CA TYR A 49 -9.84 11.49 -13.47
C TYR A 49 -9.95 10.91 -14.87
N ASP A 50 -10.73 11.56 -15.73
CA ASP A 50 -10.80 11.29 -17.15
C ASP A 50 -9.70 12.09 -17.85
N VAL A 51 -8.65 11.39 -18.27
CA VAL A 51 -7.43 12.00 -18.82
C VAL A 51 -7.73 12.68 -20.15
N ALA A 52 -8.52 12.04 -21.01
CA ALA A 52 -8.83 12.57 -22.34
C ALA A 52 -9.75 13.79 -22.28
N ALA A 53 -10.72 13.79 -21.35
CA ALA A 53 -11.63 14.90 -21.15
C ALA A 53 -11.07 16.01 -20.23
N ASP A 54 -9.92 15.76 -19.60
CA ASP A 54 -9.34 16.59 -18.53
C ASP A 54 -10.36 16.96 -17.45
N PHE A 55 -11.07 15.95 -16.93
CA PHE A 55 -12.21 16.14 -16.03
C PHE A 55 -12.16 15.21 -14.82
N PHE A 56 -12.50 15.76 -13.65
CA PHE A 56 -12.59 15.00 -12.40
C PHE A 56 -14.04 14.75 -12.00
N ARG A 57 -14.37 13.47 -11.78
CA ARG A 57 -15.63 13.06 -11.17
C ARG A 57 -15.43 12.63 -9.72
N PRO A 58 -16.23 13.14 -8.77
CA PRO A 58 -16.19 12.66 -7.39
C PRO A 58 -16.73 11.23 -7.29
N LEU A 59 -16.08 10.40 -6.48
CA LEU A 59 -16.52 9.05 -6.13
C LEU A 59 -16.83 8.96 -4.63
N THR A 60 -17.80 8.14 -4.26
CA THR A 60 -18.21 7.94 -2.87
C THR A 60 -17.36 6.86 -2.23
N VAL A 61 -16.59 7.22 -1.21
CA VAL A 61 -15.88 6.24 -0.36
C VAL A 61 -16.25 6.43 1.10
N LEU A 62 -16.69 5.34 1.73
CA LEU A 62 -17.24 5.23 3.07
C LEU A 62 -16.18 4.82 4.08
N THR A 63 -15.38 3.80 3.77
CA THR A 63 -14.32 3.32 4.66
C THR A 63 -12.98 3.98 4.33
N ASN A 64 -12.14 4.22 5.33
CA ASN A 64 -10.91 5.00 5.15
C ASN A 64 -9.82 4.22 4.40
N THR A 65 -9.38 4.70 3.23
CA THR A 65 -8.44 4.03 2.30
C THR A 65 -6.97 4.30 2.61
N TRP A 66 -6.63 5.04 3.67
CA TRP A 66 -5.25 5.42 4.00
C TRP A 66 -4.30 4.23 4.15
N CYS A 67 -3.15 4.27 3.49
CA CYS A 67 -2.13 3.21 3.45
C CYS A 67 -2.71 1.82 3.16
N SER A 68 -3.61 1.79 2.20
CA SER A 68 -4.15 0.56 1.65
C SER A 68 -3.35 0.07 0.46
N SER A 69 -3.78 -1.06 -0.10
CA SER A 69 -3.14 -1.74 -1.23
C SER A 69 -4.17 -2.12 -2.28
N GLY A 70 -3.74 -2.49 -3.49
CA GLY A 70 -4.68 -2.87 -4.55
C GLY A 70 -4.05 -3.51 -5.77
N SER A 71 -4.91 -3.98 -6.67
CA SER A 71 -4.61 -4.58 -7.96
C SER A 71 -5.82 -4.49 -8.90
N LEU A 72 -5.61 -4.67 -10.20
CA LEU A 72 -6.72 -4.91 -11.12
C LEU A 72 -7.08 -6.40 -11.16
N ALA A 73 -8.37 -6.70 -11.09
CA ALA A 73 -8.93 -8.01 -11.38
C ALA A 73 -8.86 -8.32 -12.90
N PRO A 74 -8.99 -9.59 -13.30
CA PRO A 74 -8.96 -9.98 -14.72
C PRO A 74 -10.04 -9.33 -15.60
N ASP A 75 -11.16 -8.91 -15.00
CA ASP A 75 -12.24 -8.20 -15.68
C ASP A 75 -12.01 -6.68 -15.78
N GLY A 76 -10.89 -6.18 -15.24
CA GLY A 76 -10.54 -4.77 -15.25
C GLY A 76 -11.02 -3.99 -14.02
N ALA A 77 -11.73 -4.62 -13.09
CA ALA A 77 -12.14 -3.96 -11.85
C ALA A 77 -10.94 -3.67 -10.95
N LEU A 78 -10.92 -2.50 -10.31
CA LEU A 78 -9.93 -2.20 -9.27
C LEU A 78 -10.37 -2.87 -7.97
N LEU A 79 -9.55 -3.81 -7.49
CA LEU A 79 -9.65 -4.41 -6.17
C LEU A 79 -8.71 -3.68 -5.21
N GLN A 80 -9.28 -3.05 -4.20
CA GLN A 80 -8.56 -2.31 -3.18
C GLN A 80 -8.81 -2.96 -1.81
N THR A 81 -7.78 -3.04 -0.97
CA THR A 81 -7.81 -3.81 0.28
C THR A 81 -7.13 -3.07 1.43
N GLY A 82 -7.75 -3.13 2.60
CA GLY A 82 -7.23 -2.50 3.80
C GLY A 82 -7.45 -0.99 3.83
N GLY A 83 -6.71 -0.35 4.73
CA GLY A 83 -6.90 1.06 5.04
C GLY A 83 -6.59 1.34 6.51
N TYR A 84 -7.11 2.44 7.02
CA TYR A 84 -6.95 2.86 8.41
C TYR A 84 -8.29 2.84 9.14
N ASN A 85 -8.33 2.54 10.44
CA ASN A 85 -9.57 2.49 11.25
C ASN A 85 -10.70 1.68 10.55
N SER A 86 -11.74 2.37 10.06
CA SER A 86 -12.89 1.76 9.39
C SER A 86 -12.53 0.98 8.13
N GLY A 87 -11.38 1.27 7.52
CA GLY A 87 -10.87 0.56 6.34
C GLY A 87 -9.95 -0.61 6.63
N GLU A 88 -9.47 -0.80 7.86
CA GLU A 88 -8.45 -1.81 8.17
C GLU A 88 -8.88 -3.24 7.81
N ARG A 89 -10.17 -3.53 7.82
CA ARG A 89 -10.72 -4.84 7.45
C ARG A 89 -11.60 -4.80 6.19
N ALA A 90 -11.55 -3.67 5.48
CA ALA A 90 -12.37 -3.43 4.31
C ALA A 90 -11.68 -3.95 3.03
N ALA A 91 -12.48 -4.43 2.09
CA ALA A 91 -12.10 -4.49 0.69
C ALA A 91 -13.11 -3.69 -0.13
N ARG A 92 -12.68 -3.15 -1.25
CA ARG A 92 -13.48 -2.31 -2.13
C ARG A 92 -13.24 -2.74 -3.58
N SER A 93 -14.29 -2.79 -4.38
CA SER A 93 -14.23 -3.01 -5.82
C SER A 93 -14.73 -1.77 -6.55
N PHE A 94 -14.04 -1.38 -7.62
CA PHE A 94 -14.50 -0.35 -8.54
C PHE A 94 -14.53 -0.91 -9.94
N HIS A 95 -15.73 -1.05 -10.50
CA HIS A 95 -15.94 -1.50 -11.86
C HIS A 95 -16.08 -0.28 -12.78
N PRO A 96 -15.13 -0.01 -13.69
CA PRO A 96 -15.20 1.14 -14.58
C PRO A 96 -16.43 1.08 -15.49
N CYS A 97 -16.98 2.25 -15.82
CA CYS A 97 -18.13 2.42 -16.69
C CYS A 97 -17.97 3.69 -17.55
N ASP A 98 -18.45 3.63 -18.79
CA ASP A 98 -18.31 4.77 -19.72
C ASP A 98 -19.31 5.89 -19.46
N ASP A 99 -20.41 5.61 -18.76
CA ASP A 99 -21.50 6.57 -18.51
C ASP A 99 -21.39 7.33 -17.19
N TYR A 100 -20.28 7.14 -16.46
CA TYR A 100 -20.02 7.84 -15.20
C TYR A 100 -21.04 7.56 -14.09
N THR A 101 -21.74 6.42 -14.14
CA THR A 101 -22.74 6.03 -13.11
C THR A 101 -22.21 5.05 -12.06
N CYS A 102 -21.08 4.42 -12.32
CA CYS A 102 -20.39 3.50 -11.42
C CYS A 102 -19.76 4.24 -10.24
N ASP A 103 -19.74 3.55 -9.09
CA ASP A 103 -19.11 4.01 -7.86
C ASP A 103 -18.48 2.79 -7.14
N TRP A 104 -17.84 3.01 -6.00
CA TRP A 104 -17.26 1.95 -5.19
C TRP A 104 -18.32 0.99 -4.64
N GLU A 105 -18.04 -0.30 -4.72
CA GLU A 105 -18.67 -1.33 -3.91
C GLU A 105 -17.75 -1.64 -2.72
N GLU A 106 -18.25 -1.52 -1.49
CA GLU A 106 -17.44 -1.67 -0.28
C GLU A 106 -17.90 -2.84 0.59
N HIS A 107 -16.92 -3.57 1.11
CA HIS A 107 -17.11 -4.69 2.04
C HIS A 107 -16.29 -4.43 3.32
N PRO A 108 -16.79 -3.65 4.29
CA PRO A 108 -16.01 -3.11 5.41
C PRO A 108 -15.36 -4.12 6.37
N LYS A 109 -15.79 -5.38 6.37
CA LYS A 109 -15.37 -6.41 7.33
C LYS A 109 -15.06 -7.76 6.69
N VAL A 110 -14.66 -7.76 5.41
CA VAL A 110 -14.42 -9.00 4.65
C VAL A 110 -13.02 -9.58 4.89
N LEU A 111 -12.06 -8.74 5.30
CA LEU A 111 -10.71 -9.20 5.59
C LEU A 111 -10.66 -9.85 6.98
N ALA A 112 -9.92 -10.96 7.07
CA ALA A 112 -9.83 -11.80 8.26
C ALA A 112 -9.12 -11.06 9.41
N VAL A 113 -8.14 -10.22 9.08
CA VAL A 113 -7.38 -9.39 10.02
C VAL A 113 -7.25 -7.96 9.51
N ARG A 114 -6.71 -7.05 10.34
CA ARG A 114 -6.41 -5.69 9.91
C ARG A 114 -5.33 -5.67 8.82
N ARG A 115 -5.43 -4.76 7.86
CA ARG A 115 -4.47 -4.55 6.76
C ARG A 115 -4.23 -3.05 6.60
N TRP A 116 -3.12 -2.59 7.15
CA TRP A 116 -2.63 -1.21 7.03
C TRP A 116 -1.15 -1.29 6.65
N TYR A 117 -0.70 -0.63 5.57
CA TYR A 117 0.62 -0.87 4.94
C TYR A 117 0.85 -2.32 4.46
N ALA A 118 -0.21 -2.99 4.02
CA ALA A 118 -0.10 -4.34 3.46
C ALA A 118 0.38 -4.30 2.00
N SER A 119 0.99 -5.39 1.53
CA SER A 119 1.26 -5.59 0.10
C SER A 119 0.09 -6.31 -0.57
N ASN A 120 -0.17 -6.01 -1.84
CA ASN A 120 -1.17 -6.69 -2.66
C ASN A 120 -0.56 -7.15 -3.99
N GLN A 121 -0.87 -8.37 -4.41
CA GLN A 121 -0.45 -8.90 -5.72
C GLN A 121 -1.58 -9.73 -6.33
N GLY A 122 -1.98 -9.40 -7.56
CA GLY A 122 -2.93 -10.16 -8.37
C GLY A 122 -2.35 -11.52 -8.77
N LEU A 123 -3.20 -12.55 -8.70
CA LEU A 123 -2.89 -13.95 -8.96
C LEU A 123 -3.57 -14.48 -10.24
N PRO A 124 -3.04 -15.56 -10.84
CA PRO A 124 -3.62 -16.14 -12.06
C PRO A 124 -5.05 -16.66 -11.97
N ASP A 125 -5.55 -16.96 -10.78
CA ASP A 125 -6.92 -17.41 -10.55
C ASP A 125 -7.91 -16.24 -10.36
N GLY A 126 -7.46 -15.00 -10.55
CA GLY A 126 -8.24 -13.78 -10.42
C GLY A 126 -8.41 -13.27 -8.99
N ARG A 127 -7.82 -13.93 -7.99
CA ARG A 127 -7.71 -13.39 -6.63
C ARG A 127 -6.48 -12.50 -6.52
N SER A 128 -6.41 -11.76 -5.43
CA SER A 128 -5.22 -11.05 -4.98
C SER A 128 -4.76 -11.63 -3.65
N ILE A 129 -3.47 -11.85 -3.50
CA ILE A 129 -2.86 -12.13 -2.21
C ILE A 129 -2.59 -10.81 -1.49
N ILE A 130 -2.94 -10.75 -0.21
CA ILE A 130 -2.73 -9.60 0.66
C ILE A 130 -1.78 -10.05 1.77
N VAL A 131 -0.59 -9.45 1.84
CA VAL A 131 0.50 -9.93 2.70
C VAL A 131 0.86 -8.87 3.72
N GLY A 132 0.97 -9.30 4.98
CA GLY A 132 1.44 -8.46 6.06
C GLY A 132 0.53 -7.26 6.31
N GLY A 133 1.16 -6.11 6.49
CA GLY A 133 0.57 -4.95 7.14
C GLY A 133 1.12 -4.79 8.55
N ARG A 134 0.96 -3.60 9.10
CA ARG A 134 1.57 -3.21 10.37
C ARG A 134 1.22 -4.18 11.49
N ARG A 135 2.26 -4.79 12.07
CA ARG A 135 2.17 -5.86 13.08
C ARG A 135 1.27 -7.03 12.64
N GLN A 136 1.29 -7.39 11.36
CA GLN A 136 0.56 -8.55 10.82
C GLN A 136 1.54 -9.55 10.22
N PHE A 137 1.59 -10.75 10.79
CA PHE A 137 2.53 -11.81 10.40
C PHE A 137 1.84 -12.93 9.62
N ASN A 138 0.94 -12.55 8.71
CA ASN A 138 0.08 -13.47 7.99
C ASN A 138 -0.28 -12.91 6.59
N TYR A 139 -0.81 -13.75 5.73
CA TYR A 139 -1.41 -13.34 4.45
C TYR A 139 -2.83 -13.89 4.31
N GLU A 140 -3.61 -13.33 3.40
CA GLU A 140 -4.93 -13.83 3.03
C GLU A 140 -5.24 -13.52 1.56
N PHE A 141 -6.36 -14.02 1.04
CA PHE A 141 -6.79 -13.81 -0.34
C PHE A 141 -8.07 -13.00 -0.43
N PHE A 142 -8.25 -12.24 -1.51
CA PHE A 142 -9.50 -11.56 -1.86
C PHE A 142 -9.66 -11.51 -3.40
N PRO A 143 -10.84 -11.75 -3.98
CA PRO A 143 -12.10 -12.14 -3.34
C PRO A 143 -12.03 -13.52 -2.67
N LYS A 144 -12.87 -13.75 -1.67
CA LYS A 144 -12.98 -15.03 -0.96
C LYS A 144 -13.74 -16.02 -1.84
N GLN A 145 -13.11 -17.10 -2.31
CA GLN A 145 -13.74 -18.08 -3.21
C GLN A 145 -14.23 -19.33 -2.46
N SER A 146 -13.67 -19.60 -1.27
CA SER A 146 -14.00 -20.77 -0.46
C SER A 146 -14.05 -20.43 1.03
N LYS A 147 -14.67 -21.30 1.84
CA LYS A 147 -14.65 -21.17 3.32
C LYS A 147 -13.23 -21.20 3.88
N SER A 148 -12.31 -21.93 3.25
CA SER A 148 -10.89 -21.95 3.62
C SER A 148 -10.20 -20.60 3.41
N ASP A 149 -10.66 -19.78 2.46
CA ASP A 149 -10.09 -18.44 2.23
C ASP A 149 -10.47 -17.43 3.31
N SER A 150 -11.45 -17.74 4.17
CA SER A 150 -11.96 -16.85 5.20
C SER A 150 -10.98 -16.62 6.37
N ALA A 151 -9.93 -17.44 6.48
CA ALA A 151 -8.90 -17.29 7.51
C ALA A 151 -7.61 -16.71 6.93
N ALA A 152 -6.89 -15.93 7.75
CA ALA A 152 -5.53 -15.54 7.44
C ALA A 152 -4.56 -16.71 7.71
N VAL A 153 -3.52 -16.82 6.89
CA VAL A 153 -2.50 -17.87 6.98
C VAL A 153 -1.22 -17.26 7.55
N TYR A 154 -0.74 -17.82 8.67
CA TYR A 154 0.50 -17.37 9.31
C TYR A 154 1.70 -17.46 8.37
N PHE A 155 2.57 -16.47 8.42
CA PHE A 155 3.75 -16.37 7.58
C PHE A 155 4.98 -15.94 8.38
N ARG A 156 5.72 -16.95 8.85
CA ARG A 156 6.89 -16.81 9.73
C ARG A 156 7.95 -15.82 9.24
N PHE A 157 8.17 -15.71 7.93
CA PHE A 157 9.14 -14.78 7.35
C PHE A 157 8.90 -13.32 7.79
N LEU A 158 7.63 -12.91 7.97
CA LEU A 158 7.30 -11.56 8.41
C LEU A 158 7.72 -11.32 9.86
N VAL A 159 7.75 -12.35 10.69
CA VAL A 159 8.31 -12.27 12.06
C VAL A 159 9.82 -12.20 11.99
N GLU A 160 10.45 -13.06 11.18
CA GLU A 160 11.91 -13.14 11.04
C GLU A 160 12.54 -11.85 10.48
N THR A 161 11.76 -11.05 9.77
CA THR A 161 12.18 -9.77 9.18
C THR A 161 11.66 -8.55 9.94
N LYS A 162 10.88 -8.74 11.01
CA LYS A 162 10.40 -7.64 11.86
C LYS A 162 11.57 -7.06 12.64
N ASP A 163 11.64 -5.74 12.70
CA ASP A 163 12.48 -5.02 13.65
C ASP A 163 11.67 -3.99 14.46
N ALA A 164 12.35 -3.22 15.30
CA ALA A 164 11.72 -2.20 16.15
C ALA A 164 11.16 -1.00 15.37
N VAL A 165 11.57 -0.83 14.11
CA VAL A 165 11.21 0.32 13.25
C VAL A 165 10.18 -0.08 12.18
N GLU A 166 9.89 -1.38 12.08
CA GLU A 166 8.99 -2.02 11.12
C GLU A 166 9.51 -1.96 9.67
N ASP A 167 10.82 -2.19 9.46
CA ASP A 167 11.47 -2.30 8.12
C ASP A 167 10.99 -3.51 7.26
N ASN A 168 9.86 -4.12 7.63
CA ASN A 168 9.20 -5.17 6.88
C ASN A 168 7.79 -4.78 6.38
N LEU A 169 7.36 -3.53 6.56
CA LEU A 169 6.13 -3.04 5.92
C LEU A 169 6.29 -3.01 4.40
N TYR A 170 5.22 -3.34 3.69
CA TYR A 170 5.25 -3.70 2.26
C TYR A 170 6.20 -4.86 1.92
N PRO A 171 6.09 -6.02 2.61
CA PRO A 171 7.01 -7.14 2.41
C PRO A 171 6.82 -7.79 1.04
N PHE A 172 7.92 -8.33 0.49
CA PHE A 172 7.91 -9.12 -0.73
C PHE A 172 7.65 -10.60 -0.41
N ASN A 173 6.45 -11.07 -0.79
CA ASN A 173 6.04 -12.44 -1.15
C ASN A 173 6.51 -13.69 -0.35
N ARG A 174 5.95 -14.84 -0.73
CA ARG A 174 6.29 -16.18 -0.21
C ARG A 174 7.75 -16.51 -0.49
N VAL A 175 8.50 -16.90 0.55
CA VAL A 175 9.86 -17.42 0.40
C VAL A 175 9.81 -18.80 -0.26
N VAL A 176 9.78 -18.83 -1.58
CA VAL A 176 10.05 -20.04 -2.38
C VAL A 176 11.55 -20.25 -2.57
N ARG A 177 12.31 -19.17 -2.41
CA ARG A 177 13.75 -19.11 -2.60
C ARG A 177 14.33 -17.98 -1.75
N LYS A 178 15.49 -18.21 -1.14
CA LYS A 178 16.24 -17.18 -0.43
C LYS A 178 17.32 -16.63 -1.36
N TYR A 179 17.35 -15.32 -1.52
CA TYR A 179 18.38 -14.59 -2.26
C TYR A 179 19.41 -14.02 -1.28
N PRO A 180 20.66 -13.76 -1.71
CA PRO A 180 21.64 -13.08 -0.87
C PRO A 180 21.12 -11.70 -0.43
N PRO A 181 21.52 -11.20 0.74
CA PRO A 181 21.21 -9.83 1.14
C PRO A 181 21.82 -8.84 0.15
N ILE A 182 21.14 -7.73 -0.12
CA ILE A 182 21.70 -6.65 -0.92
C ILE A 182 22.98 -6.11 -0.24
N PRO A 183 24.10 -5.97 -0.97
CA PRO A 183 25.33 -5.43 -0.40
C PRO A 183 25.14 -4.06 0.27
N GLY A 184 25.88 -3.83 1.36
CA GLY A 184 25.85 -2.59 2.14
C GLY A 184 25.02 -2.66 3.43
N GLY A 185 24.10 -3.63 3.55
CA GLY A 185 23.34 -3.85 4.80
C GLY A 185 22.33 -2.74 5.14
N GLU A 186 22.02 -1.86 4.17
CA GLU A 186 21.10 -0.74 4.37
C GLU A 186 19.65 -1.16 4.07
N PRO A 187 18.67 -0.84 4.94
CA PRO A 187 17.27 -1.19 4.76
C PRO A 187 16.65 -0.46 3.55
N ARG A 188 15.72 -1.12 2.87
CA ARG A 188 15.05 -0.60 1.66
C ARG A 188 13.53 -0.45 1.81
N ASN A 189 12.92 -1.13 2.76
CA ASN A 189 11.48 -1.01 2.99
C ASN A 189 11.17 0.19 3.88
N TYR A 190 9.89 0.45 4.14
CA TYR A 190 9.48 1.54 5.01
C TYR A 190 10.04 1.37 6.43
N PRO A 191 10.52 2.44 7.10
CA PRO A 191 10.53 3.84 6.67
C PRO A 191 11.72 4.26 5.79
N SER A 192 12.67 3.39 5.51
CA SER A 192 13.76 3.71 4.58
C SER A 192 13.29 3.94 3.15
N SER A 193 12.29 3.20 2.66
CA SER A 193 11.55 3.47 1.41
C SER A 193 12.42 3.76 0.18
N GLY A 194 13.27 2.79 -0.15
CA GLY A 194 13.79 2.62 -1.50
C GLY A 194 12.70 2.08 -2.42
N SER A 195 12.88 2.28 -3.71
CA SER A 195 11.94 1.88 -4.75
C SER A 195 12.40 0.57 -5.38
N SER A 196 11.47 -0.22 -5.88
CA SER A 196 11.81 -1.46 -6.59
C SER A 196 10.97 -1.61 -7.86
N VAL A 197 11.52 -2.30 -8.85
CA VAL A 197 10.83 -2.63 -10.09
C VAL A 197 11.21 -4.01 -10.56
N PHE A 198 10.23 -4.72 -11.13
CA PHE A 198 10.46 -5.93 -11.90
C PHE A 198 10.72 -5.53 -13.36
N LEU A 199 11.94 -5.73 -13.85
CA LEU A 199 12.32 -5.30 -15.19
C LEU A 199 11.51 -6.07 -16.27
N PRO A 200 11.37 -5.49 -17.48
CA PRO A 200 10.57 -6.11 -18.53
C PRO A 200 11.00 -7.54 -18.84
N LEU A 201 10.03 -8.44 -19.00
CA LEU A 201 10.29 -9.80 -19.45
C LEU A 201 10.49 -9.79 -20.98
N ALA A 202 11.64 -10.26 -21.43
CA ALA A 202 11.86 -10.61 -22.83
C ALA A 202 11.32 -12.02 -23.12
N PRO A 203 10.85 -12.31 -24.35
CA PRO A 203 10.38 -13.65 -24.69
C PRO A 203 11.53 -14.66 -24.72
N THR A 204 12.72 -14.25 -25.16
CA THR A 204 13.83 -15.17 -25.45
C THR A 204 15.19 -14.55 -25.11
N PRO A 205 15.92 -15.04 -24.09
CA PRO A 205 15.41 -15.87 -22.99
C PRO A 205 14.43 -15.08 -22.10
N THR A 206 13.49 -15.79 -21.47
CA THR A 206 12.68 -15.19 -20.40
C THR A 206 13.49 -15.13 -19.11
N GLU A 207 14.08 -13.97 -18.87
CA GLU A 207 14.83 -13.68 -17.64
C GLU A 207 14.04 -12.74 -16.74
N ALA A 208 13.99 -13.06 -15.45
CA ALA A 208 13.32 -12.23 -14.47
C ALA A 208 14.36 -11.47 -13.67
N GLU A 209 14.30 -10.14 -13.71
CA GLU A 209 15.25 -9.27 -13.01
C GLU A 209 14.53 -8.26 -12.14
N VAL A 210 15.12 -7.97 -10.99
CA VAL A 210 14.64 -6.97 -10.04
C VAL A 210 15.70 -5.90 -9.87
N LEU A 211 15.29 -4.64 -9.93
CA LEU A 211 16.11 -3.48 -9.59
C LEU A 211 15.55 -2.83 -8.33
N VAL A 212 16.40 -2.56 -7.34
CA VAL A 212 16.05 -1.88 -6.09
C VAL A 212 16.97 -0.69 -5.92
N CYS A 213 16.43 0.50 -5.73
CA CYS A 213 17.18 1.76 -5.71
C CYS A 213 16.83 2.65 -4.53
N GLY A 214 17.85 3.30 -3.96
CA GLY A 214 17.67 4.36 -2.99
C GLY A 214 17.12 3.90 -1.63
N GLY A 215 16.48 4.82 -0.92
CA GLY A 215 16.02 4.65 0.45
C GLY A 215 16.92 5.36 1.47
N ALA A 216 16.60 5.24 2.76
CA ALA A 216 17.37 5.86 3.83
C ALA A 216 18.32 4.86 4.51
N PRO A 217 19.49 5.33 5.03
CA PRO A 217 20.39 4.45 5.76
C PRO A 217 19.79 4.01 7.10
N LEU A 218 20.27 2.88 7.64
CA LEU A 218 19.84 2.31 8.90
C LEU A 218 19.87 3.35 10.03
N GLY A 219 18.79 3.41 10.80
CA GLY A 219 18.63 4.37 11.90
C GLY A 219 18.33 5.81 11.48
N ALA A 220 18.24 6.12 10.18
CA ALA A 220 17.87 7.47 9.72
C ALA A 220 16.50 7.91 10.26
N TYR A 221 15.53 7.00 10.36
CA TYR A 221 14.19 7.30 10.87
C TYR A 221 14.24 7.79 12.31
N LEU A 222 14.95 7.05 13.17
CA LEU A 222 15.14 7.38 14.58
C LEU A 222 15.87 8.72 14.75
N TYR A 223 16.89 8.98 13.91
CA TYR A 223 17.60 10.26 13.90
C TYR A 223 16.70 11.43 13.47
N ALA A 224 15.92 11.27 12.40
CA ALA A 224 15.01 12.30 11.91
C ALA A 224 13.89 12.58 12.94
N LYS A 225 13.29 11.53 13.50
CA LYS A 225 12.19 11.61 14.46
C LYS A 225 12.62 12.22 15.80
N MET A 226 13.73 11.75 16.39
CA MET A 226 14.14 12.15 17.74
C MET A 226 15.05 13.38 17.77
N ARG A 227 15.89 13.56 16.74
CA ARG A 227 16.94 14.60 16.73
C ARG A 227 16.70 15.69 15.69
N ARG A 228 15.67 15.56 14.85
CA ARG A 228 15.40 16.45 13.70
C ARG A 228 16.64 16.61 12.80
N LYS A 229 17.42 15.53 12.67
CA LYS A 229 18.60 15.45 11.81
C LYS A 229 18.31 14.51 10.65
N PHE A 230 18.45 15.02 9.43
CA PHE A 230 18.08 14.32 8.21
C PHE A 230 19.35 13.77 7.55
N ARG A 231 19.58 12.46 7.67
CA ARG A 231 20.74 11.82 7.03
C ARG A 231 20.55 11.81 5.52
N ARG A 232 21.65 11.94 4.78
CA ARG A 232 21.65 11.76 3.32
C ARG A 232 21.04 10.39 2.97
N ALA A 233 20.14 10.37 2.01
CA ALA A 233 19.58 9.13 1.48
C ALA A 233 20.64 8.35 0.68
N LEU A 234 20.31 7.10 0.37
CA LEU A 234 21.13 6.21 -0.44
C LEU A 234 20.98 6.60 -1.92
N ASP A 235 22.09 6.51 -2.64
CA ASP A 235 22.17 6.57 -4.10
C ASP A 235 22.46 5.20 -4.70
N THR A 236 22.55 4.14 -3.89
CA THR A 236 22.87 2.80 -4.37
C THR A 236 21.65 2.10 -4.95
N CYS A 237 21.86 1.40 -6.05
CA CYS A 237 20.94 0.48 -6.71
C CYS A 237 21.53 -0.92 -6.78
N GLY A 238 20.72 -1.93 -6.50
CA GLY A 238 21.04 -3.34 -6.73
C GLY A 238 20.17 -3.92 -7.82
N ARG A 239 20.78 -4.59 -8.80
CA ARG A 239 20.10 -5.41 -9.81
C ARG A 239 20.40 -6.88 -9.57
N ILE A 240 19.39 -7.72 -9.60
CA ILE A 240 19.52 -9.18 -9.42
C ILE A 240 18.68 -9.92 -10.45
N LYS A 241 19.27 -10.94 -11.08
CA LYS A 241 18.55 -11.87 -11.96
C LYS A 241 18.03 -13.03 -11.12
N ILE A 242 16.73 -13.00 -10.82
CA ILE A 242 16.12 -13.91 -9.84
C ILE A 242 15.88 -15.32 -10.39
N THR A 243 15.96 -15.49 -11.71
CA THR A 243 15.88 -16.78 -12.42
C THR A 243 17.17 -17.59 -12.36
N ASP A 244 18.34 -16.96 -12.18
CA ASP A 244 19.63 -17.66 -12.14
C ASP A 244 19.71 -18.59 -10.93
N GLU A 245 20.33 -19.76 -11.05
CA GLU A 245 20.54 -20.72 -9.94
C GLU A 245 21.42 -20.17 -8.80
N ALA A 246 22.38 -19.31 -9.15
CA ALA A 246 23.23 -18.58 -8.20
C ALA A 246 23.04 -17.07 -8.42
N ALA A 247 21.84 -16.57 -8.12
CA ALA A 247 21.49 -15.17 -8.30
C ALA A 247 22.34 -14.25 -7.40
N GLU A 248 23.01 -13.27 -8.00
CA GLU A 248 23.89 -12.31 -7.33
C GLU A 248 23.46 -10.86 -7.59
N TRP A 249 23.78 -9.98 -6.63
CA TRP A 249 23.52 -8.54 -6.78
C TRP A 249 24.65 -7.86 -7.55
N THR A 250 24.28 -7.17 -8.63
CA THR A 250 25.14 -6.18 -9.27
C THR A 250 24.77 -4.79 -8.73
N MET A 251 25.74 -4.09 -8.15
CA MET A 251 25.51 -2.77 -7.56
C MET A 251 25.95 -1.64 -8.50
N GLU A 252 25.16 -0.59 -8.56
CA GLU A 252 25.45 0.65 -9.28
C GLU A 252 24.95 1.88 -8.49
N ALA A 253 25.39 3.07 -8.89
CA ALA A 253 24.98 4.33 -8.24
C ALA A 253 24.03 5.11 -9.16
N MET A 254 22.95 5.63 -8.58
CA MET A 254 22.09 6.66 -9.17
C MET A 254 22.88 7.98 -9.30
N PRO A 255 22.40 8.93 -10.14
CA PRO A 255 22.99 10.28 -10.23
C PRO A 255 23.01 11.04 -8.89
N GLY A 256 22.10 10.68 -7.97
CA GLY A 256 22.04 11.29 -6.65
C GLY A 256 21.22 10.48 -5.64
N PRO A 257 21.25 10.88 -4.37
CA PRO A 257 20.51 10.21 -3.30
C PRO A 257 19.01 10.39 -3.45
N ARG A 258 18.24 9.33 -3.23
CA ARG A 258 16.77 9.41 -3.29
C ARG A 258 16.12 8.46 -2.28
N VAL A 259 15.30 9.00 -1.39
CA VAL A 259 14.33 8.27 -0.56
C VAL A 259 12.92 8.66 -1.00
N MET A 260 11.97 7.72 -0.92
CA MET A 260 10.60 7.90 -1.39
C MET A 260 10.48 8.17 -2.90
N GLY A 261 11.35 7.60 -3.72
CA GLY A 261 11.20 7.68 -5.18
C GLY A 261 10.06 6.79 -5.68
N ASP A 262 9.51 7.08 -6.84
CA ASP A 262 8.69 6.13 -7.59
C ASP A 262 9.48 5.63 -8.81
N MET A 263 9.41 4.32 -9.06
CA MET A 263 10.00 3.66 -10.23
C MET A 263 8.90 3.16 -11.16
N VAL A 264 8.76 3.79 -12.33
CA VAL A 264 7.70 3.52 -13.30
C VAL A 264 8.31 2.92 -14.56
N LEU A 265 7.83 1.75 -14.98
CA LEU A 265 8.21 1.16 -16.26
C LEU A 265 7.61 1.97 -17.41
N LEU A 266 8.43 2.28 -18.41
CA LEU A 266 8.00 2.93 -19.65
C LEU A 266 7.79 1.87 -20.75
N PRO A 267 7.00 2.17 -21.81
CA PRO A 267 6.79 1.25 -22.93
C PRO A 267 8.06 0.86 -23.68
N SER A 268 9.11 1.71 -23.60
CA SER A 268 10.45 1.40 -24.12
C SER A 268 11.17 0.29 -23.36
N GLY A 269 10.71 -0.04 -22.15
CA GLY A 269 11.38 -0.92 -21.19
C GLY A 269 12.35 -0.20 -20.25
N ASP A 270 12.51 1.11 -20.41
CA ASP A 270 13.25 1.93 -19.47
C ASP A 270 12.46 2.14 -18.17
N VAL A 271 13.16 2.54 -17.11
CA VAL A 271 12.55 2.85 -15.81
C VAL A 271 12.70 4.33 -15.53
N LEU A 272 11.58 5.02 -15.33
CA LEU A 272 11.57 6.40 -14.86
C LEU A 272 11.63 6.43 -13.33
N LEU A 273 12.60 7.17 -12.78
CA LEU A 273 12.72 7.50 -11.36
C LEU A 273 12.27 8.95 -11.15
N VAL A 274 11.17 9.14 -10.42
CA VAL A 274 10.61 10.45 -10.05
C VAL A 274 10.41 10.55 -8.53
N ASN A 275 10.04 11.73 -8.04
CA ASN A 275 9.66 12.00 -6.65
C ASN A 275 10.78 11.76 -5.62
N GLY A 276 10.52 12.11 -4.37
CA GLY A 276 11.39 11.82 -3.24
C GLY A 276 12.34 12.94 -2.82
N ALA A 277 13.24 12.60 -1.91
CA ALA A 277 14.12 13.53 -1.22
C ALA A 277 15.56 13.01 -1.14
N ALA A 278 16.52 13.93 -1.06
CA ALA A 278 17.95 13.62 -0.94
C ALA A 278 18.38 13.36 0.51
N ALA A 279 17.55 13.70 1.51
CA ALA A 279 17.84 13.47 2.91
C ALA A 279 16.57 13.15 3.73
N GLY A 280 16.74 12.36 4.79
CA GLY A 280 15.66 11.97 5.71
C GLY A 280 15.08 10.59 5.39
N THR A 281 13.80 10.38 5.72
CA THR A 281 13.08 9.11 5.55
C THR A 281 11.64 9.33 5.12
N SER A 282 10.93 8.23 4.82
CA SER A 282 9.47 8.24 4.81
C SER A 282 8.89 8.62 6.16
N GLY A 283 7.68 9.18 6.13
CA GLY A 283 6.96 9.67 7.29
C GLY A 283 6.79 11.18 7.28
N TRP A 284 5.89 11.65 8.14
CA TRP A 284 5.54 13.06 8.22
C TRP A 284 6.67 13.91 8.81
N GLU A 285 6.98 15.03 8.16
CA GLU A 285 8.06 15.96 8.57
C GLU A 285 9.49 15.39 8.55
N LEU A 286 9.69 14.20 7.97
CA LEU A 286 10.94 13.42 8.13
C LEU A 286 11.91 13.52 6.94
N ALA A 287 11.62 14.34 5.93
CA ALA A 287 12.46 14.47 4.72
C ALA A 287 12.91 15.91 4.45
N ARG A 288 14.04 16.07 3.77
CA ARG A 288 14.64 17.35 3.35
C ARG A 288 15.26 17.26 1.97
N SER A 289 15.44 18.41 1.34
CA SER A 289 16.07 18.54 0.01
C SER A 289 15.33 17.72 -1.05
N PRO A 290 14.14 18.15 -1.50
CA PRO A 290 13.38 17.46 -2.54
C PRO A 290 14.23 17.22 -3.80
N VAL A 291 14.12 16.03 -4.39
CA VAL A 291 14.80 15.71 -5.64
C VAL A 291 13.87 16.04 -6.81
N LEU A 292 14.13 17.17 -7.46
CA LEU A 292 13.31 17.67 -8.56
C LEU A 292 13.66 17.07 -9.92
N THR A 293 14.89 16.57 -10.07
CA THR A 293 15.40 16.00 -11.32
C THR A 293 14.99 14.53 -11.44
N PRO A 294 14.16 14.14 -12.42
CA PRO A 294 13.91 12.73 -12.71
C PRO A 294 15.15 12.08 -13.32
N ALA A 295 15.26 10.76 -13.23
CA ALA A 295 16.29 10.00 -13.94
C ALA A 295 15.65 8.84 -14.72
N VAL A 296 16.07 8.63 -15.95
CA VAL A 296 15.71 7.45 -16.73
C VAL A 296 16.83 6.43 -16.59
N TYR A 297 16.49 5.23 -16.13
CA TYR A 297 17.36 4.07 -16.10
C TYR A 297 17.11 3.20 -17.33
N ARG A 298 18.16 2.93 -18.11
CA ARG A 298 18.14 2.10 -19.32
C ARG A 298 18.78 0.75 -19.04
N PRO A 299 18.00 -0.33 -18.83
CA PRO A 299 18.54 -1.62 -18.42
C PRO A 299 19.51 -2.26 -19.43
N ALA A 300 19.35 -1.93 -20.71
CA ALA A 300 20.15 -2.44 -21.81
C ALA A 300 21.49 -1.70 -22.00
N SER A 301 21.65 -0.50 -21.44
CA SER A 301 22.90 0.25 -21.54
C SER A 301 24.02 -0.40 -20.70
N PRO A 302 25.30 -0.17 -21.07
CA PRO A 302 26.44 -0.58 -20.26
C PRO A 302 26.37 -0.03 -18.83
N ALA A 303 26.89 -0.78 -17.86
CA ALA A 303 26.98 -0.32 -16.48
C ALA A 303 27.79 1.00 -16.42
N GLY A 304 27.29 1.99 -15.67
CA GLY A 304 27.86 3.34 -15.63
C GLY A 304 27.22 4.33 -16.60
N GLU A 305 26.53 3.86 -17.64
CA GLU A 305 25.84 4.70 -18.65
C GLU A 305 24.30 4.51 -18.61
N ARG A 306 23.79 3.81 -17.59
CA ARG A 306 22.37 3.45 -17.50
C ARG A 306 21.48 4.59 -17.06
N PHE A 307 21.99 5.56 -16.30
CA PHE A 307 21.19 6.66 -15.78
C PHE A 307 21.36 7.92 -16.62
N GLU A 308 20.24 8.52 -17.02
CA GLU A 308 20.19 9.83 -17.64
C GLU A 308 19.24 10.76 -16.87
N GLU A 309 19.79 11.84 -16.32
CA GLU A 309 18.99 12.88 -15.70
C GLU A 309 18.13 13.61 -16.74
N GLN A 310 16.87 13.85 -16.37
CA GLN A 310 15.88 14.51 -17.21
C GLN A 310 15.67 15.95 -16.74
N ARG A 311 14.84 16.72 -17.45
CA ARG A 311 14.46 18.07 -17.04
C ARG A 311 13.82 18.06 -15.65
N ALA A 312 14.30 18.93 -14.76
CA ALA A 312 13.77 19.07 -13.41
C ALA A 312 12.32 19.56 -13.40
N ALA A 313 11.51 18.98 -12.50
CA ALA A 313 10.17 19.44 -12.19
C ALA A 313 10.21 20.71 -11.32
N SER A 314 9.12 21.47 -11.30
CA SER A 314 8.95 22.63 -10.41
C SER A 314 8.38 22.28 -9.03
N THR A 315 7.74 21.11 -8.93
CA THR A 315 6.92 20.73 -7.77
C THR A 315 7.65 19.67 -6.94
N ALA A 316 7.79 19.92 -5.63
CA ALA A 316 8.36 18.95 -4.70
C ALA A 316 7.35 17.85 -4.38
N ARG A 317 7.63 16.61 -4.81
CA ARG A 317 6.79 15.43 -4.58
C ARG A 317 7.46 14.53 -3.54
N LEU A 318 7.06 14.64 -2.27
CA LEU A 318 7.65 13.95 -1.11
C LEU A 318 6.77 12.77 -0.63
N TYR A 319 6.74 12.51 0.67
CA TYR A 319 5.94 11.44 1.28
C TYR A 319 4.45 11.54 0.90
N HIS A 320 3.85 10.42 0.47
CA HIS A 320 2.52 10.35 -0.16
C HIS A 320 2.40 11.00 -1.55
N SER A 321 3.51 11.16 -2.28
CA SER A 321 3.43 11.26 -3.74
C SER A 321 3.17 9.89 -4.38
N SER A 322 2.75 9.89 -5.64
CA SER A 322 2.56 8.68 -6.43
C SER A 322 2.72 9.00 -7.91
N ALA A 323 3.16 8.01 -8.69
CA ALA A 323 3.24 8.10 -10.14
C ALA A 323 2.66 6.84 -10.81
N VAL A 324 1.98 7.02 -11.95
CA VAL A 324 1.47 5.92 -12.79
C VAL A 324 1.70 6.23 -14.27
N LEU A 325 2.01 5.18 -15.05
CA LEU A 325 2.05 5.25 -16.50
C LEU A 325 0.62 5.41 -17.06
N LEU A 326 0.43 6.35 -17.98
CA LEU A 326 -0.79 6.54 -18.75
C LEU A 326 -0.71 5.79 -20.09
N ARG A 327 -1.86 5.59 -20.74
CA ARG A 327 -1.92 4.85 -22.01
C ARG A 327 -1.25 5.53 -23.19
N ASP A 328 -1.19 6.86 -23.15
CA ASP A 328 -0.46 7.68 -24.13
C ASP A 328 1.07 7.55 -23.98
N GLY A 329 1.55 6.82 -22.97
CA GLY A 329 2.96 6.65 -22.64
C GLY A 329 3.53 7.76 -21.75
N SER A 330 2.74 8.76 -21.38
CA SER A 330 3.16 9.76 -20.40
C SER A 330 3.03 9.21 -18.97
N VAL A 331 3.60 9.91 -17.98
CA VAL A 331 3.54 9.50 -16.58
C VAL A 331 2.84 10.59 -15.76
N LEU A 332 1.70 10.24 -15.18
CA LEU A 332 0.95 11.12 -14.28
C LEU A 332 1.56 11.06 -12.88
N VAL A 333 1.85 12.23 -12.31
CA VAL A 333 2.49 12.39 -10.99
C VAL A 333 1.59 13.24 -10.10
N GLY A 334 1.29 12.77 -8.90
CA GLY A 334 0.41 13.46 -7.95
C GLY A 334 0.89 13.38 -6.49
N GLY A 335 0.20 14.10 -5.61
CA GLY A 335 0.61 14.28 -4.19
C GLY A 335 1.74 15.30 -4.05
N SER A 336 2.40 15.53 -2.93
CA SER A 336 2.50 14.79 -1.70
C SER A 336 1.74 15.45 -0.55
N ASN A 337 1.51 14.67 0.50
CA ASN A 337 1.15 15.20 1.80
C ASN A 337 2.18 14.76 2.86
N PRO A 338 3.24 15.55 3.09
CA PRO A 338 4.26 15.24 4.09
C PRO A 338 3.82 15.53 5.52
N HIS A 339 2.53 15.77 5.75
CA HIS A 339 1.93 16.18 7.02
C HIS A 339 0.85 15.21 7.50
N VAL A 340 0.55 15.27 8.81
CA VAL A 340 -0.51 14.47 9.44
C VAL A 340 -1.89 14.76 8.84
N ASN A 341 -2.18 16.05 8.60
CA ASN A 341 -3.39 16.58 7.98
C ASN A 341 -2.98 17.48 6.82
N TYR A 342 -3.93 17.94 6.01
CA TYR A 342 -3.61 18.95 4.99
C TYR A 342 -3.08 20.24 5.61
N SER A 343 -1.92 20.68 5.13
CA SER A 343 -1.28 21.92 5.54
C SER A 343 -0.73 22.64 4.31
N PHE A 344 -1.38 23.73 3.92
CA PHE A 344 -1.07 24.48 2.72
C PHE A 344 -0.19 25.72 2.97
N TYR A 345 -0.11 26.18 4.23
CA TYR A 345 0.53 27.45 4.58
C TYR A 345 1.42 27.29 5.81
N GLY A 346 2.49 28.10 5.90
CA GLY A 346 3.35 28.16 7.08
C GLY A 346 4.21 26.89 7.32
N VAL A 347 4.39 26.07 6.28
CA VAL A 347 5.17 24.83 6.32
C VAL A 347 6.21 24.82 5.21
N GLU A 348 7.29 24.05 5.41
CA GLU A 348 8.42 23.97 4.48
C GLU A 348 8.03 23.35 3.13
N PHE A 349 7.19 22.32 3.16
CA PHE A 349 6.70 21.61 1.96
C PHE A 349 5.18 21.45 2.05
N PRO A 350 4.39 22.38 1.48
CA PRO A 350 2.93 22.32 1.54
C PRO A 350 2.35 21.01 1.01
N THR A 351 1.15 20.67 1.49
CA THR A 351 0.32 19.64 0.85
C THR A 351 0.07 20.02 -0.62
N GLU A 352 0.39 19.10 -1.52
CA GLU A 352 0.27 19.27 -2.96
C GLU A 352 -0.83 18.37 -3.52
N LEU A 353 -1.83 19.00 -4.13
CA LEU A 353 -3.03 18.35 -4.68
C LEU A 353 -3.13 18.44 -6.21
N SER A 354 -2.19 19.14 -6.86
CA SER A 354 -2.09 19.19 -8.32
C SER A 354 -1.58 17.86 -8.90
N LEU A 355 -1.74 17.71 -10.21
CA LEU A 355 -1.12 16.66 -10.99
C LEU A 355 -0.14 17.29 -11.99
N ASP A 356 1.03 16.66 -12.14
CA ASP A 356 1.97 16.93 -13.23
C ASP A 356 1.95 15.75 -14.21
N VAL A 357 2.24 16.02 -15.48
CA VAL A 357 2.48 14.98 -16.48
C VAL A 357 3.93 15.05 -16.92
N PHE A 358 4.68 13.98 -16.67
CA PHE A 358 5.99 13.80 -17.26
C PHE A 358 5.83 13.21 -18.67
N SER A 359 6.33 13.91 -19.68
CA SER A 359 6.34 13.48 -21.07
C SER A 359 7.74 12.99 -21.46
N PRO A 360 7.98 11.67 -21.58
CA PRO A 360 9.28 11.13 -21.95
C PRO A 360 9.72 11.56 -23.35
N GLY A 361 11.03 11.47 -23.64
CA GLY A 361 11.60 11.92 -24.92
C GLY A 361 10.99 11.28 -26.17
N TYR A 362 10.51 10.04 -26.08
CA TYR A 362 9.80 9.36 -27.17
C TYR A 362 8.45 10.02 -27.51
N LEU A 363 7.89 10.86 -26.63
CA LEU A 363 6.70 11.66 -26.91
C LEU A 363 7.00 13.07 -27.44
N SER A 364 8.27 13.44 -27.60
CA SER A 364 8.64 14.76 -28.10
C SER A 364 8.09 15.03 -29.50
N ALA A 365 7.85 16.30 -29.82
CA ALA A 365 7.32 16.72 -31.12
C ALA A 365 8.20 16.26 -32.30
N GLY A 366 9.52 16.21 -32.11
CA GLY A 366 10.46 15.73 -33.13
C GLY A 366 10.32 14.24 -33.45
N ASN A 367 9.70 13.46 -32.54
CA ASN A 367 9.42 12.05 -32.74
C ASN A 367 8.02 11.78 -33.29
N ALA A 368 7.20 12.81 -33.52
CA ALA A 368 5.79 12.64 -33.85
C ALA A 368 5.54 11.81 -35.13
N GLU A 369 6.38 11.96 -36.15
CA GLU A 369 6.25 11.24 -37.43
C GLU A 369 6.70 9.77 -37.34
N PHE A 370 7.47 9.41 -36.31
CA PHE A 370 7.98 8.06 -36.08
C PHE A 370 7.12 7.26 -35.10
N ARG A 371 6.12 7.88 -34.46
CA ARG A 371 5.25 7.21 -33.49
C ARG A 371 4.23 6.32 -34.23
N PRO A 372 4.25 4.99 -34.02
CA PRO A 372 3.23 4.12 -34.55
C PRO A 372 1.88 4.42 -33.90
N ARG A 373 0.81 4.39 -34.70
CA ARG A 373 -0.57 4.50 -34.25
C ARG A 373 -1.27 3.19 -34.53
N ILE A 374 -1.69 2.51 -33.47
CA ILE A 374 -2.40 1.24 -33.62
C ILE A 374 -3.78 1.52 -34.22
N THR A 375 -4.09 0.83 -35.31
CA THR A 375 -5.40 0.90 -35.93
C THR A 375 -6.34 -0.02 -35.15
N PRO A 376 -7.44 0.50 -34.58
CA PRO A 376 -8.33 -0.31 -33.78
C PRO A 376 -8.90 -1.47 -34.61
N PRO A 377 -8.83 -2.72 -34.13
CA PRO A 377 -9.39 -3.84 -34.86
C PRO A 377 -10.92 -3.75 -34.88
N ALA A 378 -11.55 -4.33 -35.91
CA ALA A 378 -13.01 -4.33 -36.08
C ALA A 378 -13.78 -4.94 -34.89
N SER A 379 -13.12 -5.78 -34.09
CA SER A 379 -13.64 -6.40 -32.87
C SER A 379 -13.07 -5.80 -31.59
N SER A 380 -12.56 -4.57 -31.60
CA SER A 380 -12.21 -3.87 -30.35
C SER A 380 -13.48 -3.75 -29.50
N PRO A 381 -13.51 -4.23 -28.26
CA PRO A 381 -12.48 -4.86 -27.43
C PRO A 381 -11.79 -6.17 -27.87
N VAL A 382 -10.46 -6.20 -28.00
CA VAL A 382 -9.73 -7.48 -28.19
C VAL A 382 -9.59 -8.24 -26.87
N ARG A 383 -10.07 -9.49 -26.84
CA ARG A 383 -9.83 -10.43 -25.74
C ARG A 383 -8.71 -11.38 -26.15
N LEU A 384 -7.64 -11.41 -25.37
CA LEU A 384 -6.50 -12.29 -25.60
C LEU A 384 -6.43 -13.36 -24.52
N SER A 385 -6.20 -14.59 -24.95
CA SER A 385 -5.87 -15.71 -24.07
C SER A 385 -4.35 -15.92 -24.01
N TYR A 386 -3.88 -16.56 -22.93
CA TYR A 386 -2.48 -16.95 -22.82
C TYR A 386 -2.06 -17.87 -23.99
N GLY A 387 -0.91 -17.60 -24.59
CA GLY A 387 -0.42 -18.37 -25.75
C GLY A 387 -1.10 -18.01 -27.08
N GLU A 388 -2.11 -17.15 -27.05
CA GLU A 388 -2.82 -16.75 -28.26
C GLU A 388 -1.98 -15.78 -29.10
N ARG A 389 -1.97 -16.02 -30.41
CA ARG A 389 -1.38 -15.10 -31.38
C ARG A 389 -2.45 -14.10 -31.82
N PHE A 390 -2.06 -12.85 -31.95
CA PHE A 390 -2.94 -11.82 -32.48
C PHE A 390 -2.21 -10.97 -33.51
N THR A 391 -2.99 -10.32 -34.36
CA THR A 391 -2.48 -9.39 -35.36
C THR A 391 -2.77 -7.98 -34.89
N LEU A 392 -1.76 -7.13 -34.96
CA LEU A 392 -1.85 -5.72 -34.65
C LEU A 392 -1.54 -4.93 -35.91
N GLU A 393 -2.48 -4.07 -36.29
CA GLU A 393 -2.34 -3.14 -37.40
C GLU A 393 -1.92 -1.79 -36.83
N TYR A 394 -1.00 -1.12 -37.52
CA TYR A 394 -0.59 0.22 -37.15
C TYR A 394 -0.24 1.05 -38.38
N GLU A 395 -0.31 2.35 -38.22
CA GLU A 395 0.15 3.34 -39.19
C GLU A 395 1.33 4.11 -38.60
N VAL A 396 2.31 4.42 -39.44
CA VAL A 396 3.43 5.31 -39.09
C VAL A 396 3.66 6.26 -40.26
N ALA A 397 3.83 7.56 -39.98
CA ALA A 397 3.95 8.56 -41.03
C ALA A 397 5.28 8.43 -41.79
N THR A 398 6.36 8.19 -41.04
CA THR A 398 7.69 7.94 -41.60
C THR A 398 8.10 6.49 -41.36
N PRO A 399 8.55 5.75 -42.40
CA PRO A 399 9.05 4.39 -42.25
C PRO A 399 10.10 4.28 -41.13
N ILE A 400 9.93 3.27 -40.28
CA ILE A 400 10.84 2.91 -39.19
C ILE A 400 11.40 1.52 -39.43
N GLU A 401 12.64 1.29 -38.99
CA GLU A 401 13.37 0.04 -39.26
C GLU A 401 12.85 -1.15 -38.43
N GLU A 402 12.42 -0.88 -37.20
CA GLU A 402 11.98 -1.92 -36.26
C GLU A 402 10.79 -1.40 -35.44
N VAL A 403 9.81 -2.27 -35.21
CA VAL A 403 8.70 -2.02 -34.29
C VAL A 403 8.70 -3.07 -33.20
N LYS A 404 8.75 -2.61 -31.94
CA LYS A 404 8.63 -3.46 -30.76
C LYS A 404 7.26 -3.29 -30.14
N VAL A 405 6.66 -4.40 -29.74
CA VAL A 405 5.36 -4.40 -29.07
C VAL A 405 5.57 -4.78 -27.61
N THR A 406 5.18 -3.87 -26.72
CA THR A 406 5.27 -4.06 -25.26
C THR A 406 3.87 -4.07 -24.66
N MET A 407 3.58 -5.08 -23.84
CA MET A 407 2.36 -5.15 -23.03
C MET A 407 2.63 -4.64 -21.61
N MET A 408 1.79 -3.72 -21.13
CA MET A 408 1.96 -3.07 -19.83
C MET A 408 0.82 -3.46 -18.89
N ALA A 409 1.14 -3.98 -17.71
CA ALA A 409 0.20 -4.12 -16.60
C ALA A 409 0.30 -2.87 -15.70
N PRO A 410 -0.77 -2.08 -15.55
CA PRO A 410 -0.73 -0.85 -14.79
C PRO A 410 -0.58 -1.11 -13.29
N ALA A 411 0.11 -0.21 -12.61
CA ALA A 411 0.38 -0.32 -11.18
C ALA A 411 -0.74 0.26 -10.32
N PHE A 412 -0.90 -0.32 -9.13
CA PHE A 412 -1.49 0.39 -7.99
C PHE A 412 -0.36 1.03 -7.20
N THR A 413 -0.25 2.36 -7.24
CA THR A 413 0.87 3.09 -6.64
C THR A 413 0.46 3.81 -5.36
N THR A 414 1.26 3.61 -4.30
CA THR A 414 1.22 4.39 -3.06
C THR A 414 2.53 4.22 -2.29
N HIS A 415 2.92 5.20 -1.46
CA HIS A 415 4.09 5.08 -0.56
C HIS A 415 5.39 4.61 -1.24
N SER A 416 5.67 5.09 -2.46
CA SER A 416 6.85 4.70 -3.24
C SER A 416 6.86 3.23 -3.67
N PHE A 417 5.69 2.61 -3.70
CA PHE A 417 5.50 1.20 -4.00
C PHE A 417 4.45 1.02 -5.11
N SER A 418 4.91 0.53 -6.27
CA SER A 418 4.11 0.27 -7.46
C SER A 418 3.71 -1.21 -7.53
N MET A 419 2.60 -1.56 -6.88
CA MET A 419 2.12 -2.94 -6.85
C MET A 419 1.62 -3.38 -8.23
N ASN A 420 1.89 -4.63 -8.61
CA ASN A 420 1.42 -5.27 -9.85
C ASN A 420 2.00 -4.77 -11.18
N GLN A 421 2.81 -3.70 -11.16
CA GLN A 421 3.44 -3.16 -12.36
C GLN A 421 4.29 -4.22 -13.06
N ARG A 422 4.01 -4.48 -14.34
CA ARG A 422 4.79 -5.44 -15.15
C ARG A 422 4.84 -5.00 -16.61
N ALA A 423 5.94 -5.30 -17.28
CA ALA A 423 6.11 -5.10 -18.72
C ALA A 423 6.53 -6.42 -19.37
N LEU A 424 5.98 -6.69 -20.54
CA LEU A 424 6.30 -7.87 -21.35
C LEU A 424 6.59 -7.43 -22.78
N PHE A 425 7.80 -7.73 -23.28
CA PHE A 425 8.09 -7.62 -24.69
C PHE A 425 7.49 -8.81 -25.44
N LEU A 426 6.83 -8.55 -26.55
CA LEU A 426 6.26 -9.59 -27.40
C LEU A 426 7.19 -9.93 -28.54
N GLU A 427 7.20 -11.20 -28.91
CA GLU A 427 7.84 -11.65 -30.14
C GLU A 427 6.97 -11.23 -31.33
N THR A 428 7.58 -10.56 -32.30
CA THR A 428 6.92 -10.09 -33.53
C THR A 428 7.38 -10.94 -34.71
N ALA A 429 6.43 -11.46 -35.48
CA ALA A 429 6.69 -12.14 -36.74
C ALA A 429 6.08 -11.34 -37.89
N ASP A 430 6.93 -10.93 -38.83
CA ASP A 430 6.50 -10.26 -40.06
C ASP A 430 5.81 -11.26 -40.97
N LYS A 431 4.62 -10.92 -41.46
CA LYS A 431 4.08 -11.60 -42.63
C LYS A 431 4.81 -11.06 -43.86
N ASP A 432 5.85 -11.78 -44.27
CA ASP A 432 6.56 -11.67 -45.55
C ASP A 432 7.36 -10.37 -45.80
N GLY A 433 8.63 -10.34 -45.38
CA GLY A 433 9.79 -9.73 -46.06
C GLY A 433 9.64 -8.42 -46.86
N GLY A 434 8.72 -7.54 -46.49
CA GLY A 434 8.33 -6.37 -47.27
C GLY A 434 9.07 -5.12 -46.83
N ASN A 435 10.05 -4.71 -47.64
CA ASN A 435 10.74 -3.42 -47.52
C ASN A 435 9.71 -2.27 -47.38
N CYS A 436 9.77 -1.51 -46.27
CA CYS A 436 8.93 -0.33 -46.03
C CYS A 436 9.29 0.81 -47.00
N GLY A 437 8.79 0.72 -48.23
CA GLY A 437 8.94 1.76 -49.26
C GLY A 437 8.02 2.96 -49.02
N ARG A 438 8.53 4.15 -49.37
CA ARG A 438 7.98 5.52 -49.22
C ARG A 438 6.50 5.80 -49.62
N GLN A 439 5.69 4.81 -50.03
CA GLN A 439 4.36 5.06 -50.63
C GLN A 439 3.26 4.05 -50.24
N SER A 440 3.40 3.25 -49.17
CA SER A 440 2.35 2.29 -48.77
C SER A 440 2.19 2.19 -47.25
N PRO A 441 0.96 2.06 -46.72
CA PRO A 441 0.74 1.75 -45.30
C PRO A 441 1.46 0.46 -44.92
N CYS A 442 2.18 0.47 -43.80
CA CYS A 442 2.86 -0.72 -43.27
C CYS A 442 1.85 -1.84 -43.03
N ARG A 443 2.20 -3.07 -43.45
CA ARG A 443 1.33 -4.25 -43.38
C ARG A 443 1.38 -4.90 -41.98
N PRO A 444 0.37 -5.71 -41.59
CA PRO A 444 0.20 -6.24 -40.24
C PRO A 444 1.37 -7.07 -39.70
N HIS A 445 1.70 -6.90 -38.42
CA HIS A 445 2.62 -7.79 -37.68
C HIS A 445 1.82 -8.81 -36.86
N ASN A 446 2.30 -10.05 -36.80
CA ASN A 446 1.79 -11.05 -35.87
C ASN A 446 2.58 -10.94 -34.56
N ALA A 447 1.90 -10.64 -33.46
CA ALA A 447 2.50 -10.73 -32.14
C ALA A 447 2.23 -12.12 -31.53
N ILE A 448 3.26 -12.72 -30.93
CA ILE A 448 3.20 -14.02 -30.24
C ILE A 448 3.41 -13.78 -28.74
N SER A 449 2.48 -14.26 -27.92
CA SER A 449 2.60 -14.22 -26.45
C SER A 449 3.06 -15.58 -25.93
N ASN A 450 4.33 -15.69 -25.50
CA ASN A 450 4.89 -16.94 -24.95
C ASN A 450 5.15 -16.89 -23.42
N THR A 451 4.87 -15.77 -22.74
CA THR A 451 5.28 -15.57 -21.33
C THR A 451 4.12 -15.06 -20.48
N LEU A 452 3.85 -15.73 -19.35
CA LEU A 452 2.63 -15.59 -18.57
C LEU A 452 2.74 -14.48 -17.54
N ILE A 453 1.86 -13.48 -17.62
CA ILE A 453 1.50 -12.60 -16.51
C ILE A 453 -0.03 -12.47 -16.48
N ALA A 454 -0.65 -12.99 -15.44
CA ALA A 454 -2.09 -12.81 -15.20
C ALA A 454 -2.35 -11.48 -14.50
N SER A 455 -2.70 -10.48 -15.31
CA SER A 455 -3.33 -9.21 -14.96
C SER A 455 -3.81 -8.59 -16.28
N PRO A 456 -4.81 -7.70 -16.29
CA PRO A 456 -5.19 -6.99 -17.50
C PRO A 456 -3.97 -6.19 -17.98
N ALA A 457 -3.36 -6.66 -19.06
CA ALA A 457 -2.35 -5.91 -19.77
C ALA A 457 -3.07 -4.98 -20.74
N LEU A 458 -2.69 -3.70 -20.70
CA LEU A 458 -3.26 -2.67 -21.56
C LEU A 458 -2.39 -2.57 -22.81
N PRO A 459 -2.95 -2.72 -24.02
CA PRO A 459 -2.31 -2.21 -25.22
C PRO A 459 -2.33 -0.67 -25.20
N LEU A 460 -1.24 -0.04 -25.66
CA LEU A 460 -1.22 1.41 -25.88
C LEU A 460 -2.15 1.74 -27.07
N GLU A 461 -3.20 2.50 -26.84
CA GLU A 461 -4.00 3.15 -27.90
C GLU A 461 -3.94 4.65 -27.61
N ASP A 462 -3.80 5.52 -28.61
CA ASP A 462 -4.12 6.93 -28.36
C ASP A 462 -4.58 7.78 -29.56
N TYR A 463 -5.33 8.81 -29.16
CA TYR A 463 -6.23 9.69 -29.88
C TYR A 463 -5.58 10.79 -30.73
N THR A 464 -6.38 11.25 -31.69
CA THR A 464 -6.18 12.41 -32.55
C THR A 464 -6.56 13.73 -31.87
N ALA A 465 -5.74 14.78 -32.05
CA ALA A 465 -6.11 16.15 -31.74
C ALA A 465 -7.12 16.71 -32.75
N GLY A 466 -8.22 17.29 -32.27
CA GLY A 466 -8.98 18.35 -32.97
C GLY A 466 -10.51 18.19 -33.05
N GLY A 467 -11.23 19.02 -32.29
CA GLY A 467 -12.50 19.64 -32.72
C GLY A 467 -13.80 18.81 -32.68
N SER A 468 -14.68 19.16 -31.73
CA SER A 468 -16.15 19.11 -31.79
C SER A 468 -16.90 17.83 -32.20
N ASP A 469 -17.79 17.43 -31.29
CA ASP A 469 -19.09 16.77 -31.48
C ASP A 469 -19.17 15.24 -31.66
N LEU A 470 -19.53 14.60 -30.55
CA LEU A 470 -20.35 13.40 -30.32
C LEU A 470 -20.38 12.26 -31.36
N SER A 471 -19.93 11.10 -30.87
CA SER A 471 -20.71 9.85 -30.74
C SER A 471 -20.15 8.60 -31.45
N HIS A 472 -19.54 7.68 -30.70
CA HIS A 472 -20.11 6.37 -30.34
C HIS A 472 -19.08 5.48 -29.62
N ARG A 473 -19.52 4.93 -28.48
CA ARG A 473 -18.81 4.05 -27.53
C ARG A 473 -18.48 2.66 -28.10
N ARG A 474 -17.52 1.96 -27.48
CA ARG A 474 -17.73 0.72 -26.67
C ARG A 474 -16.43 0.14 -26.08
N SER A 475 -16.48 -0.21 -24.80
CA SER A 475 -15.40 -0.73 -23.95
C SER A 475 -15.54 -2.23 -23.60
N PHE A 476 -14.46 -2.75 -22.99
CA PHE A 476 -14.00 -4.14 -22.86
C PHE A 476 -14.63 -4.87 -21.66
N GLN A 477 -15.06 -6.12 -21.86
CA GLN A 477 -15.34 -7.09 -20.79
C GLN A 477 -14.68 -8.40 -21.17
N CYS A 478 -14.25 -9.23 -20.20
CA CYS A 478 -13.81 -10.61 -20.38
C CYS A 478 -14.85 -11.54 -19.76
N GLY A 479 -15.33 -12.54 -20.50
CA GLY A 479 -16.30 -13.52 -19.99
C GLY A 479 -15.95 -14.94 -20.42
N ARG A 480 -16.05 -15.89 -19.49
CA ARG A 480 -16.14 -17.33 -19.80
C ARG A 480 -17.62 -17.71 -19.88
N SER A 481 -18.03 -18.25 -21.03
CA SER A 481 -19.34 -18.83 -21.28
C SER A 481 -19.36 -20.32 -20.91
N TRP A 482 -20.43 -20.80 -20.26
CA TRP A 482 -20.97 -22.15 -20.42
C TRP A 482 -22.52 -22.11 -20.39
N PRO A 483 -23.22 -23.02 -21.09
CA PRO A 483 -24.60 -22.82 -21.54
C PRO A 483 -25.68 -23.50 -20.69
N ASN A 484 -26.89 -22.93 -20.81
CA ASN A 484 -28.24 -23.52 -20.74
C ASN A 484 -28.65 -24.43 -19.58
N ALA A 485 -29.64 -23.97 -18.79
CA ALA A 485 -30.98 -24.57 -18.78
C ALA A 485 -31.99 -23.72 -17.98
N ARG A 486 -33.08 -23.31 -18.64
CA ARG A 486 -34.41 -23.00 -18.10
C ARG A 486 -35.37 -24.03 -18.76
N PRO A 487 -36.61 -24.30 -18.28
CA PRO A 487 -37.51 -23.25 -17.79
C PRO A 487 -38.64 -23.61 -16.78
N THR A 488 -39.34 -22.54 -16.35
CA THR A 488 -40.77 -22.44 -15.91
C THR A 488 -41.15 -23.05 -14.56
N ARG A 489 -42.12 -22.58 -13.76
CA ARG A 489 -43.18 -21.55 -13.77
C ARG A 489 -43.65 -21.46 -12.28
N SER A 490 -44.03 -20.34 -11.68
CA SER A 490 -45.42 -19.83 -11.64
C SER A 490 -45.59 -18.94 -10.40
N ALA A 491 -46.62 -18.09 -10.45
CA ALA A 491 -46.97 -17.01 -9.53
C ALA A 491 -47.76 -17.46 -8.28
N GLY A 492 -47.92 -16.54 -7.33
CA GLY A 492 -48.88 -16.60 -6.21
C GLY A 492 -48.27 -16.07 -4.92
N GLU A 493 -48.47 -14.80 -4.55
CA GLU A 493 -49.61 -14.26 -3.80
C GLU A 493 -49.28 -13.96 -2.33
N SER A 494 -49.86 -12.86 -1.86
CA SER A 494 -49.71 -12.20 -0.56
C SER A 494 -49.90 -13.12 0.66
N ARG A 495 -49.24 -12.79 1.77
CA ARG A 495 -49.91 -12.56 3.07
C ARG A 495 -49.00 -11.93 4.13
N ARG A 496 -49.64 -11.07 4.93
CA ARG A 496 -49.10 -10.29 6.04
C ARG A 496 -49.00 -11.09 7.35
N GLN A 497 -48.02 -10.68 8.17
CA GLN A 497 -47.93 -10.70 9.66
C GLN A 497 -47.59 -12.02 10.39
N PRO A 498 -47.09 -11.97 11.66
CA PRO A 498 -46.69 -10.81 12.48
C PRO A 498 -45.26 -10.90 13.08
N ARG A 499 -44.84 -9.77 13.67
CA ARG A 499 -43.63 -9.58 14.47
C ARG A 499 -43.67 -10.39 15.77
N HIS A 500 -42.54 -11.00 16.15
CA HIS A 500 -42.26 -11.43 17.52
C HIS A 500 -40.92 -10.83 18.02
N PRO A 501 -40.79 -10.64 19.34
CA PRO A 501 -39.92 -9.64 19.94
C PRO A 501 -38.45 -10.08 20.08
N ARG A 502 -37.56 -9.09 20.14
CA ARG A 502 -36.13 -9.25 20.44
C ARG A 502 -35.95 -9.83 21.85
N PRO A 503 -35.01 -10.76 22.09
CA PRO A 503 -34.50 -11.00 23.42
C PRO A 503 -33.56 -9.86 23.80
N THR A 504 -33.87 -9.20 24.91
CA THR A 504 -32.93 -8.38 25.68
C THR A 504 -31.83 -9.28 26.23
N GLU A 505 -30.63 -9.23 25.65
CA GLU A 505 -29.43 -9.81 26.28
C GLU A 505 -28.94 -8.84 27.36
N GLN A 506 -29.12 -9.27 28.61
CA GLN A 506 -28.58 -8.63 29.80
C GLN A 506 -27.05 -8.63 29.72
N ARG A 507 -26.43 -7.45 29.89
CA ARG A 507 -24.99 -7.33 30.14
C ARG A 507 -24.69 -7.92 31.53
N PRO A 508 -23.73 -8.84 31.68
CA PRO A 508 -23.26 -9.23 33.00
C PRO A 508 -22.43 -8.07 33.59
N LEU A 509 -22.83 -7.62 34.77
CA LEU A 509 -22.06 -6.75 35.65
C LEU A 509 -20.91 -7.56 36.25
N CYS A 510 -19.66 -7.17 35.97
CA CYS A 510 -18.53 -7.55 36.83
C CYS A 510 -18.49 -6.55 37.98
N HIS A 511 -18.80 -7.00 39.19
CA HIS A 511 -18.68 -6.16 40.39
C HIS A 511 -17.20 -5.90 40.72
N PRO A 512 -16.84 -4.68 41.14
CA PRO A 512 -15.56 -4.46 41.83
C PRO A 512 -15.63 -5.19 43.17
N GLN A 513 -14.66 -6.05 43.47
CA GLN A 513 -14.37 -6.42 44.84
C GLN A 513 -13.44 -5.35 45.41
N ASP A 514 -14.02 -4.38 46.12
CA ASP A 514 -13.25 -3.47 46.96
C ASP A 514 -12.72 -4.25 48.16
N GLY A 515 -11.45 -4.65 48.07
CA GLY A 515 -10.65 -5.14 49.18
C GLY A 515 -9.48 -4.19 49.40
N GLU A 516 -9.62 -3.24 50.33
CA GLU A 516 -8.48 -2.50 50.88
C GLU A 516 -7.63 -3.47 51.70
N THR A 517 -6.41 -3.79 51.23
CA THR A 517 -5.21 -3.99 52.07
C THR A 517 -3.97 -4.18 51.18
N GLY A 518 -2.99 -3.27 51.29
CA GLY A 518 -1.64 -3.47 50.74
C GLY A 518 -1.01 -2.17 50.25
N PHE A 519 0.27 -1.94 50.57
CA PHE A 519 1.04 -0.78 50.13
C PHE A 519 1.02 -0.67 48.58
N SER A 520 0.17 0.18 48.01
CA SER A 520 0.13 0.43 46.56
C SER A 520 1.22 1.43 46.19
N VAL A 521 2.29 0.97 45.53
CA VAL A 521 3.26 1.88 44.90
C VAL A 521 2.55 2.56 43.72
N LYS A 522 2.45 3.89 43.76
CA LYS A 522 1.85 4.70 42.69
C LYS A 522 2.94 5.44 41.94
N LEU A 523 2.95 5.30 40.62
CA LEU A 523 3.83 6.03 39.70
C LEU A 523 2.96 6.88 38.78
N LYS A 524 3.50 8.02 38.33
CA LYS A 524 2.81 8.93 37.42
C LYS A 524 3.80 9.40 36.36
N THR A 525 3.41 9.33 35.10
CA THR A 525 4.18 9.87 33.98
C THR A 525 4.21 11.40 34.03
N ARG A 526 5.11 12.00 33.25
CA ARG A 526 4.99 13.44 32.95
C ARG A 526 3.68 13.76 32.22
N VAL A 527 3.23 15.00 32.36
CA VAL A 527 2.10 15.54 31.58
C VAL A 527 2.59 15.97 30.21
N ILE A 528 1.90 15.53 29.14
CA ILE A 528 2.11 16.06 27.78
C ILE A 528 0.96 17.01 27.48
N LYS A 529 1.27 18.32 27.46
CA LYS A 529 0.25 19.37 27.26
C LYS A 529 -0.25 19.37 25.81
N HIS A 530 -1.53 19.71 25.63
CA HIS A 530 -2.17 19.94 24.33
C HIS A 530 -2.06 18.75 23.35
N ASN A 531 -2.08 17.52 23.85
CA ASN A 531 -1.99 16.32 23.02
C ASN A 531 -2.89 15.20 23.56
N ILE A 532 -3.85 14.78 22.74
CA ILE A 532 -4.79 13.67 23.03
C ILE A 532 -4.25 12.29 22.61
N ASN A 533 -3.09 12.24 21.96
CA ASN A 533 -2.32 11.02 21.65
C ASN A 533 -0.88 11.18 22.18
N PRO A 534 -0.71 11.29 23.51
CA PRO A 534 0.59 11.45 24.15
C PRO A 534 1.52 10.26 23.88
N VAL A 535 2.80 10.54 23.60
CA VAL A 535 3.87 9.54 23.55
C VAL A 535 4.88 9.89 24.63
N TRP A 536 4.91 9.10 25.71
CA TRP A 536 5.74 9.38 26.87
C TRP A 536 7.19 8.92 26.69
N ASN A 537 7.44 7.71 26.19
CA ASN A 537 8.78 7.11 26.16
C ASN A 537 9.52 7.33 27.49
N GLU A 538 8.83 7.03 28.58
CA GLU A 538 9.30 7.23 29.95
C GLU A 538 9.32 5.87 30.64
N ASP A 539 10.45 5.53 31.25
CA ASP A 539 10.62 4.27 31.95
C ASP A 539 10.19 4.46 33.41
N LEU A 540 9.17 3.70 33.82
CA LEU A 540 8.65 3.70 35.19
C LEU A 540 8.87 2.33 35.83
N THR A 541 9.67 2.28 36.89
CA THR A 541 9.99 1.02 37.58
C THR A 541 9.05 0.78 38.75
N LEU A 542 8.16 -0.20 38.62
CA LEU A 542 7.25 -0.63 39.68
C LEU A 542 7.83 -1.84 40.44
N SER A 543 7.95 -1.75 41.76
CA SER A 543 8.32 -2.90 42.60
C SER A 543 7.15 -3.87 42.70
N VAL A 544 7.38 -5.13 42.34
CA VAL A 544 6.36 -6.19 42.38
C VAL A 544 6.46 -6.95 43.70
N GLY A 545 5.50 -6.71 44.61
CA GLY A 545 5.38 -7.45 45.88
C GLY A 545 4.63 -8.78 45.70
N ASP A 546 3.42 -8.72 45.14
CA ASP A 546 2.60 -9.89 44.79
C ASP A 546 2.39 -9.94 43.27
N PRO A 547 3.01 -10.89 42.54
CA PRO A 547 2.83 -11.06 41.10
C PRO A 547 1.42 -11.42 40.65
N SER A 548 0.53 -11.84 41.57
CA SER A 548 -0.86 -12.17 41.27
C SER A 548 -1.81 -10.97 41.36
N ALA A 549 -1.34 -9.85 41.92
CA ALA A 549 -2.09 -8.61 41.95
C ALA A 549 -2.05 -7.92 40.58
N PRO A 550 -3.20 -7.47 40.02
CA PRO A 550 -3.23 -6.78 38.74
C PRO A 550 -2.61 -5.39 38.84
N VAL A 551 -1.97 -4.95 37.76
CA VAL A 551 -1.51 -3.58 37.61
C VAL A 551 -2.66 -2.75 37.05
N ARG A 552 -3.01 -1.68 37.76
CA ARG A 552 -4.04 -0.72 37.36
C ARG A 552 -3.42 0.53 36.76
N LEU A 553 -3.90 0.89 35.57
CA LEU A 553 -3.53 2.09 34.84
C LEU A 553 -4.74 3.02 34.74
N GLU A 554 -4.52 4.30 35.03
CA GLU A 554 -5.55 5.34 34.93
C GLU A 554 -5.02 6.51 34.11
N VAL A 555 -5.87 7.02 33.22
CA VAL A 555 -5.54 8.14 32.32
C VAL A 555 -6.34 9.35 32.74
N TYR A 556 -5.71 10.51 32.74
CA TYR A 556 -6.33 11.76 33.15
C TYR A 556 -6.01 12.89 32.16
N ASP A 557 -7.00 13.75 31.92
CA ASP A 557 -6.80 15.04 31.27
C ASP A 557 -6.25 16.03 32.31
N LYS A 558 -5.15 16.71 31.98
CA LYS A 558 -4.52 17.63 32.92
C LYS A 558 -5.14 19.01 32.79
N ASP A 559 -5.91 19.39 33.80
CA ASP A 559 -6.44 20.73 33.90
C ASP A 559 -5.55 21.66 34.72
N THR A 560 -5.54 22.94 34.33
CA THR A 560 -4.74 23.98 34.99
C THR A 560 -5.50 24.62 36.17
N PHE A 561 -6.84 24.69 36.09
CA PHE A 561 -7.68 25.40 37.05
C PHE A 561 -8.84 24.55 37.61
N SER A 562 -8.97 23.30 37.18
CA SER A 562 -9.92 22.30 37.68
C SER A 562 -9.19 21.03 38.14
N ARG A 563 -9.95 20.09 38.72
CA ARG A 563 -9.42 18.73 38.98
C ARG A 563 -9.22 18.02 37.65
N ASP A 564 -8.20 17.18 37.58
CA ASP A 564 -7.89 16.39 36.39
C ASP A 564 -9.05 15.43 36.08
N ASP A 565 -9.58 15.49 34.86
CA ASP A 565 -10.73 14.68 34.45
C ASP A 565 -10.29 13.25 34.08
N PRO A 566 -10.98 12.19 34.56
CA PRO A 566 -10.64 10.82 34.19
C PRO A 566 -10.95 10.54 32.71
N MET A 567 -9.98 9.98 31.99
CA MET A 567 -10.04 9.66 30.56
C MET A 567 -10.08 8.15 30.27
N GLY A 568 -10.29 7.34 31.30
CA GLY A 568 -10.40 5.88 31.21
C GLY A 568 -9.31 5.15 31.99
N ASP A 569 -9.50 3.84 32.14
CA ASP A 569 -8.64 2.98 32.95
C ASP A 569 -8.48 1.59 32.33
N ALA A 570 -7.41 0.89 32.67
CA ALA A 570 -7.22 -0.50 32.27
C ALA A 570 -6.49 -1.27 33.38
N GLU A 571 -6.74 -2.59 33.43
CA GLU A 571 -6.04 -3.51 34.32
C GLU A 571 -5.44 -4.66 33.52
N PHE A 572 -4.24 -5.08 33.92
CA PHE A 572 -3.55 -6.22 33.31
C PHE A 572 -2.78 -7.03 34.36
N ASP A 573 -2.62 -8.33 34.06
CA ASP A 573 -1.91 -9.29 34.90
C ASP A 573 -0.46 -9.45 34.43
N ILE A 574 0.46 -9.53 35.39
CA ILE A 574 1.90 -9.73 35.14
C ILE A 574 2.36 -11.15 35.51
N ALA A 575 1.49 -11.99 36.10
CA ALA A 575 1.84 -13.37 36.42
C ALA A 575 2.41 -14.16 35.22
N PRO A 576 1.86 -14.04 33.99
CA PRO A 576 2.44 -14.72 32.82
C PRO A 576 3.87 -14.26 32.48
N LEU A 577 4.19 -12.98 32.69
CA LEU A 577 5.54 -12.45 32.52
C LEU A 577 6.48 -13.05 33.58
N VAL A 578 6.05 -13.07 34.84
CA VAL A 578 6.83 -13.62 35.95
C VAL A 578 7.06 -15.12 35.81
N GLU A 579 6.09 -15.88 35.28
CA GLU A 579 6.26 -17.29 34.94
C GLU A 579 7.42 -17.47 33.94
N VAL A 580 7.46 -16.67 32.87
CA VAL A 580 8.51 -16.74 31.84
C VAL A 580 9.87 -16.35 32.42
N VAL A 581 9.93 -15.32 33.26
CA VAL A 581 11.15 -14.89 33.96
C VAL A 581 11.73 -16.00 34.85
N ARG A 582 10.87 -16.85 35.42
CA ARG A 582 11.29 -17.98 36.28
C ARG A 582 11.76 -19.20 35.48
N MET A 583 11.61 -19.21 34.16
CA MET A 583 12.09 -20.31 33.30
C MET A 583 13.61 -20.24 33.11
N ASN A 584 14.24 -21.38 32.81
CA ASN A 584 15.65 -21.41 32.44
C ASN A 584 15.82 -21.00 30.96
N LEU A 585 16.23 -19.75 30.72
CA LEU A 585 16.32 -19.16 29.38
C LEU A 585 17.71 -19.26 28.72
N GLN A 586 18.66 -20.02 29.31
CA GLN A 586 20.06 -20.08 28.85
C GLN A 586 20.26 -20.51 27.38
N ASN A 587 19.29 -21.21 26.79
CA ASN A 587 19.35 -21.70 25.40
C ASN A 587 18.28 -21.11 24.48
N VAL A 588 17.59 -20.03 24.92
CA VAL A 588 16.54 -19.39 24.12
C VAL A 588 17.18 -18.38 23.16
N PRO A 589 16.99 -18.51 21.83
CA PRO A 589 17.53 -17.57 20.86
C PRO A 589 17.01 -16.14 21.07
N ASN A 590 17.80 -15.15 20.66
CA ASN A 590 17.44 -13.74 20.76
C ASN A 590 16.16 -13.43 19.96
N GLY A 591 15.22 -12.70 20.56
CA GLY A 591 13.93 -12.35 19.94
C GLY A 591 12.90 -13.49 19.90
N HIS A 592 13.16 -14.62 20.57
CA HIS A 592 12.22 -15.74 20.58
C HIS A 592 11.00 -15.46 21.47
N VAL A 593 9.80 -15.61 20.90
CA VAL A 593 8.53 -15.51 21.63
C VAL A 593 8.32 -16.79 22.43
N ILE A 594 8.20 -16.65 23.75
CA ILE A 594 8.08 -17.76 24.71
C ILE A 594 6.60 -18.03 25.01
N LYS A 595 5.79 -16.97 25.13
CA LYS A 595 4.35 -17.07 25.43
C LYS A 595 3.63 -15.91 24.76
N THR A 596 2.39 -16.11 24.32
CA THR A 596 1.54 -15.04 23.78
C THR A 596 0.21 -15.05 24.50
N LEU A 597 -0.18 -13.91 25.05
CA LEU A 597 -1.49 -13.70 25.66
C LEU A 597 -2.43 -13.15 24.59
N VAL A 598 -3.65 -13.68 24.53
CA VAL A 598 -4.62 -13.32 23.49
C VAL A 598 -5.73 -12.45 24.10
N PRO A 599 -6.24 -11.43 23.38
CA PRO A 599 -7.42 -10.69 23.78
C PRO A 599 -8.60 -11.61 24.09
N CYS A 600 -9.22 -11.42 25.25
CA CYS A 600 -10.40 -12.17 25.64
C CYS A 600 -11.36 -11.29 26.44
N ARG A 601 -12.54 -11.83 26.77
CA ARG A 601 -13.55 -11.08 27.54
C ARG A 601 -13.12 -10.74 28.97
N ASN A 602 -12.07 -11.38 29.47
CA ASN A 602 -11.61 -11.27 30.86
C ASN A 602 -10.32 -10.43 31.02
N ASN A 603 -9.78 -9.86 29.94
CA ASN A 603 -8.60 -9.00 30.00
C ASN A 603 -8.82 -7.69 29.23
N CYS A 604 -7.99 -6.68 29.52
CA CYS A 604 -8.04 -5.40 28.80
C CYS A 604 -7.16 -5.40 27.54
N LEU A 605 -6.69 -6.55 27.05
CA LEU A 605 -5.82 -6.59 25.88
C LEU A 605 -6.62 -6.22 24.61
N ALA A 606 -6.14 -5.22 23.89
CA ALA A 606 -6.66 -4.85 22.57
C ALA A 606 -6.08 -5.76 21.46
N GLU A 607 -4.87 -6.29 21.68
CA GLU A 607 -4.09 -7.09 20.74
C GLU A 607 -3.41 -8.29 21.43
N GLU A 608 -2.88 -9.23 20.64
CA GLU A 608 -2.00 -10.27 21.17
C GLU A 608 -0.77 -9.65 21.84
N SER A 609 -0.45 -10.13 23.04
CA SER A 609 0.63 -9.63 23.88
C SER A 609 1.72 -10.71 24.00
N PRO A 610 2.76 -10.65 23.13
CA PRO A 610 3.86 -11.60 23.16
C PRO A 610 4.82 -11.30 24.31
N ILE A 611 5.26 -12.35 25.00
CA ILE A 611 6.36 -12.36 25.96
C ILE A 611 7.55 -13.02 25.27
N TYR A 612 8.67 -12.32 25.20
CA TYR A 612 9.84 -12.76 24.46
C TYR A 612 11.13 -12.49 25.23
N SER A 613 12.17 -13.28 24.93
CA SER A 613 13.51 -13.05 25.46
C SER A 613 14.33 -12.28 24.43
N SER A 614 14.95 -11.17 24.86
CA SER A 614 15.92 -10.43 24.06
C SER A 614 17.12 -10.01 24.89
N ASP A 615 18.34 -10.26 24.41
CA ASP A 615 19.60 -9.88 25.06
C ASP A 615 19.70 -10.28 26.54
N GLY A 616 19.21 -11.48 26.87
CA GLY A 616 19.19 -12.01 28.24
C GLY A 616 18.14 -11.40 29.17
N LYS A 617 17.25 -10.55 28.64
CA LYS A 617 16.13 -9.93 29.35
C LYS A 617 14.80 -10.46 28.82
N VAL A 618 13.75 -10.36 29.64
CA VAL A 618 12.39 -10.75 29.26
C VAL A 618 11.54 -9.50 29.09
N TYR A 619 10.88 -9.40 27.94
CA TYR A 619 10.00 -8.32 27.58
C TYR A 619 8.59 -8.81 27.30
N GLN A 620 7.60 -7.94 27.50
CA GLN A 620 6.23 -8.15 27.05
C GLN A 620 5.68 -6.87 26.44
N ASP A 621 5.23 -6.96 25.19
CA ASP A 621 4.50 -5.86 24.55
C ASP A 621 3.02 -5.95 24.90
N ILE A 622 2.41 -4.85 25.33
CA ILE A 622 1.01 -4.81 25.76
C ILE A 622 0.30 -3.62 25.09
N VAL A 623 -0.84 -3.89 24.46
CA VAL A 623 -1.79 -2.85 24.05
C VAL A 623 -3.06 -3.03 24.88
N LEU A 624 -3.37 -2.02 25.69
CA LEU A 624 -4.53 -2.03 26.59
C LEU A 624 -5.66 -1.21 26.01
N ARG A 625 -6.85 -1.78 25.91
CA ARG A 625 -8.09 -1.05 25.67
C ARG A 625 -8.58 -0.44 26.97
N LEU A 626 -8.77 0.88 26.96
CA LEU A 626 -9.30 1.60 28.12
C LEU A 626 -10.80 1.31 28.30
N ARG A 627 -11.18 1.12 29.56
CA ARG A 627 -12.54 1.05 30.08
C ARG A 627 -13.00 2.45 30.47
N ASN A 628 -14.31 2.60 30.68
CA ASN A 628 -14.94 3.84 31.14
C ASN A 628 -14.67 5.06 30.24
N VAL A 629 -14.36 4.82 28.97
CA VAL A 629 -14.17 5.82 27.92
C VAL A 629 -14.75 5.27 26.61
N GLU A 630 -15.18 6.15 25.70
CA GLU A 630 -15.75 5.73 24.41
C GLU A 630 -14.73 5.00 23.52
N CYS A 631 -13.50 5.48 23.50
CA CYS A 631 -12.39 4.88 22.79
C CYS A 631 -11.07 5.36 23.41
N GLY A 632 -10.08 4.48 23.47
CA GLY A 632 -8.75 4.80 23.95
C GLY A 632 -7.94 3.52 24.12
N GLU A 633 -6.70 3.54 23.62
CA GLU A 633 -5.77 2.44 23.77
C GLU A 633 -4.42 2.98 24.27
N ILE A 634 -3.74 2.20 25.09
CA ILE A 634 -2.41 2.53 25.61
C ILE A 634 -1.45 1.41 25.28
N GLU A 635 -0.34 1.79 24.64
CA GLU A 635 0.77 0.89 24.34
C GLU A 635 1.82 0.98 25.45
N LEU A 636 2.22 -0.18 25.98
CA LEU A 636 3.24 -0.35 27.00
C LEU A 636 4.20 -1.46 26.56
N GLN A 637 5.46 -1.36 26.99
CA GLN A 637 6.38 -2.49 27.01
C GLN A 637 6.80 -2.73 28.45
N LEU A 638 6.66 -3.96 28.91
CA LEU A 638 7.15 -4.39 30.22
C LEU A 638 8.53 -5.01 30.06
N GLU A 639 9.46 -4.64 30.93
CA GLU A 639 10.76 -5.30 31.10
C GLU A 639 10.84 -5.82 32.54
N TRP A 640 11.25 -7.07 32.73
CA TRP A 640 11.58 -7.56 34.07
C TRP A 640 13.03 -7.21 34.43
N VAL A 641 13.21 -6.46 35.52
CA VAL A 641 14.53 -6.04 36.02
C VAL A 641 14.74 -6.55 37.45
N ASN A 642 15.88 -7.21 37.69
CA ASN A 642 16.33 -7.57 39.04
C ASN A 642 17.21 -6.45 39.59
N ILE A 643 16.80 -5.82 40.69
CA ILE A 643 17.59 -4.78 41.36
C ILE A 643 18.40 -5.45 42.49
N GLU A 644 19.73 -5.52 42.34
CA GLU A 644 20.64 -6.01 43.36
C GLU A 644 20.55 -5.13 44.63
N GLY A 645 20.27 -5.75 45.78
CA GLY A 645 20.21 -5.08 47.08
C GLY A 645 18.82 -4.92 47.71
N SER A 646 17.73 -5.31 47.03
CA SER A 646 16.41 -5.40 47.67
C SER A 646 16.29 -6.71 48.46
N LYS A 647 16.11 -6.63 49.77
CA LYS A 647 15.89 -7.83 50.62
C LYS A 647 14.60 -8.52 50.17
N ARG A 648 14.67 -9.83 49.92
CA ARG A 648 13.47 -10.69 49.91
C ARG A 648 12.80 -10.56 51.28
N THR A 649 11.59 -10.02 51.29
CA THR A 649 10.66 -10.07 52.42
C THR A 649 9.63 -11.14 52.19
#